data_AF-A0A158RF89-F1
#
_entry.id   AF-A0A158RF89-F1
#
_cell.length_a   1.000
_cell.length_b   1.000
_cell.length_c   1.000
_cell.angle_alpha   90.00
_cell.angle_beta   90.00
_cell.angle_gamma   90.00
#
_symmetry.space_group_name_H-M   'P 1'
#
loop_
_entity.id
_entity.type
_entity.pdbx_description
1 polymer ?
#
loop_
_entity_poly.entity_id
_entity_poly.type
_entity_poly.pdbx_seq_one_letter_code
_entity_poly.pdbx_strand_id
1 'polypeptide(L)'
;MVDDTISYDDYFSIVSDRGVLKKIIKKGRSPFSPHRKDIACIHYVGRYHFGEKHGQIFDSSRAREKPICVPLCNDYPIKAFNVAIQTMKLGEVCEIVAYPDYGYYDSQIRRYEIELIAFCGKTLVTNYFRFFVEYACSSYEGSNVLVSTIKSGVDFAPIPGEITTISLEGYYNEVLFDRRNVTILFGDFDNFGLPESLYEILPTFNVGSEHLCQLHGPLSFTNVNSEAINLPKGAILWYRITVDFDGSYNGPDKYAGDKENFHILLRVKNRANEYFKAGKYTLAKNMYNWVVQSAYILYDNNEYHYLCRIAFQNCALCFLKMNKPDKCLEICDQCIKKDPENVKCLYRQGLAYLMKNDYKEAYRCFTKVLLTGNCNRDAAKKLDFCRKILSRENIRENIIINGAIRQLGEVICSGMSEAESEFVDFTSLVSDGGVLKKVIKSGHTDISPVKGETVVVHYVGFYHGGDEDGTKFDSSRDRNEPLKYESEQGHVIKGWDIAIPTMKLGEMCELIVSSEYGYQDKKTRRFEIELLDFYGRDVSPKFNGSVYLTQLTHGNEANSPRPGSMCEIHALGYCGGKVLEDRDVCFVIGDFEEVGLPEGLDRALCYMSEGEEARVRICGPMTFTPCESTTRGIPQNSILYYLVKIISCEQRKSAAVFATFHEKMEHLQSLKQKANEFIKARKYQIAVDMYSDLLSDCLGVPTNGYEQHAELNNFKCVLHQNKAYAFLKLKSPQECLEACKQGLDLNSRNEKCLYRKGEAYLLLGDHEEASNCFQEVLSINPKNVEAVQKLKLCQDTISKALQQEKKMFQNAFKRLRGMEDASGSNVKKENEDEAITSTT
;
A
#
# COMPACT_ATOMS: atom_id res chain seq x y z
N MET A 1 -52.20 -54.09 38.02
CA MET A 1 -53.28 -54.72 37.25
C MET A 1 -52.94 -54.51 35.79
N VAL A 2 -52.63 -55.60 35.09
CA VAL A 2 -52.48 -55.62 33.63
C VAL A 2 -53.90 -55.82 33.09
N ASP A 3 -54.38 -54.90 32.27
CA ASP A 3 -55.65 -55.06 31.56
C ASP A 3 -55.41 -56.01 30.38
N ASP A 4 -56.17 -57.10 30.33
CA ASP A 4 -56.08 -58.18 29.33
C ASP A 4 -56.65 -57.78 27.94
N THR A 5 -56.94 -56.50 27.72
CA THR A 5 -57.59 -56.00 26.49
C THR A 5 -56.63 -55.48 25.42
N ILE A 6 -55.32 -55.41 25.69
CA ILE A 6 -54.29 -55.01 24.69
C ILE A 6 -53.31 -56.18 24.51
N SER A 7 -53.33 -56.83 23.34
CA SER A 7 -52.25 -57.75 22.95
C SER A 7 -50.94 -56.95 22.85
N TYR A 8 -50.02 -57.24 23.77
CA TYR A 8 -48.68 -56.67 23.78
C TYR A 8 -47.71 -57.42 22.85
N ASP A 9 -48.20 -58.38 22.04
CA ASP A 9 -47.36 -59.23 21.18
C ASP A 9 -46.56 -58.42 20.15
N ASP A 10 -47.06 -57.24 19.77
CA ASP A 10 -46.41 -56.30 18.85
C ASP A 10 -45.47 -55.29 19.54
N TYR A 11 -45.42 -55.26 20.87
CA TYR A 11 -44.57 -54.34 21.63
C TYR A 11 -43.30 -55.03 22.09
N PHE A 12 -42.16 -54.36 21.92
CA PHE A 12 -40.89 -54.79 22.48
C PHE A 12 -40.43 -53.80 23.54
N SER A 13 -39.74 -54.31 24.56
CA SER A 13 -39.13 -53.47 25.58
C SER A 13 -37.88 -52.79 25.04
N ILE A 14 -37.75 -51.48 25.27
CA ILE A 14 -36.55 -50.70 24.91
C ILE A 14 -35.64 -50.40 26.12
N VAL A 15 -36.06 -50.84 27.31
CA VAL A 15 -35.31 -50.76 28.57
C VAL A 15 -35.28 -52.14 29.24
N SER A 16 -34.23 -52.44 30.01
CA SER A 16 -34.04 -53.76 30.63
C SER A 16 -35.10 -54.13 31.66
N ASP A 17 -35.71 -53.14 32.31
CA ASP A 17 -36.71 -53.31 33.37
C ASP A 17 -38.17 -53.32 32.86
N ARG A 18 -38.37 -53.25 31.53
CA ARG A 18 -39.69 -53.16 30.88
C ARG A 18 -40.52 -51.91 31.23
N GLY A 19 -39.89 -50.87 31.77
CA GLY A 19 -40.57 -49.60 32.09
C GLY A 19 -41.02 -48.79 30.87
N VAL A 20 -40.53 -49.12 29.67
CA VAL A 20 -40.96 -48.50 28.41
C VAL A 20 -41.09 -49.56 27.32
N LEU A 21 -42.30 -49.69 26.78
CA LEU A 21 -42.62 -50.60 25.67
C LEU A 21 -42.82 -49.79 24.39
N LYS A 22 -42.32 -50.27 23.24
CA LYS A 22 -42.39 -49.59 21.94
C LYS A 22 -42.98 -50.50 20.87
N LYS A 23 -43.85 -49.92 20.02
CA LYS A 23 -44.37 -50.53 18.78
C LYS A 23 -44.12 -49.57 17.61
N ILE A 24 -43.55 -50.05 16.51
CA ILE A 24 -43.30 -49.21 15.32
C ILE A 24 -44.54 -49.25 14.43
N ILE A 25 -45.12 -48.08 14.13
CA ILE A 25 -46.30 -47.92 13.26
C ILE A 25 -45.86 -47.68 11.82
N LYS A 26 -44.87 -46.81 11.62
CA LYS A 26 -44.30 -46.47 10.31
C LYS A 26 -42.78 -46.44 10.43
N LYS A 27 -42.08 -47.20 9.58
CA LYS A 27 -40.61 -47.19 9.55
C LYS A 27 -40.07 -45.83 9.08
N GLY A 28 -39.00 -45.36 9.70
CA GLY A 28 -38.28 -44.17 9.27
C GLY A 28 -37.48 -44.38 7.98
N ARG A 29 -37.03 -43.28 7.38
CA ARG A 29 -36.35 -43.20 6.07
C ARG A 29 -34.83 -42.97 6.16
N SER A 30 -34.29 -42.82 7.38
CA SER A 30 -32.86 -42.57 7.62
C SER A 30 -32.19 -43.83 8.17
N PRO A 31 -30.92 -44.12 7.83
CA PRO A 31 -30.18 -45.20 8.45
C PRO A 31 -29.71 -44.84 9.88
N PHE A 32 -29.88 -43.58 10.29
CA PHE A 32 -29.40 -43.04 11.56
C PHE A 32 -30.53 -42.69 12.53
N SER A 33 -30.24 -42.84 13.83
CA SER A 33 -31.12 -42.50 14.95
C SER A 33 -30.52 -41.34 15.77
N PRO A 34 -31.34 -40.55 16.48
CA PRO A 34 -30.86 -39.52 17.39
C PRO A 34 -29.95 -40.07 18.49
N HIS A 35 -28.88 -39.35 18.83
CA HIS A 35 -27.92 -39.72 19.87
C HIS A 35 -28.16 -38.93 21.18
N ARG A 36 -27.47 -39.35 22.24
CA ARG A 36 -27.50 -38.64 23.53
C ARG A 36 -27.01 -37.20 23.35
N LYS A 37 -27.74 -36.26 23.95
CA LYS A 37 -27.56 -34.78 23.89
C LYS A 37 -28.10 -34.10 22.63
N ASP A 38 -28.67 -34.85 21.68
CA ASP A 38 -29.35 -34.27 20.54
C ASP A 38 -30.66 -33.58 20.96
N ILE A 39 -31.18 -32.71 20.11
CA ILE A 39 -32.53 -32.15 20.20
C ILE A 39 -33.36 -32.80 19.11
N ALA A 40 -34.40 -33.53 19.51
CA ALA A 40 -35.33 -34.17 18.59
C ALA A 40 -36.62 -33.35 18.46
N CYS A 41 -37.00 -33.04 17.23
CA CYS A 41 -38.27 -32.42 16.90
C CYS A 41 -39.32 -33.51 16.64
N ILE A 42 -40.38 -33.53 17.45
CA ILE A 42 -41.40 -34.57 17.38
C ILE A 42 -42.82 -34.00 17.35
N HIS A 43 -43.71 -34.73 16.69
CA HIS A 43 -45.14 -34.65 16.97
C HIS A 43 -45.52 -35.77 17.93
N TYR A 44 -46.38 -35.49 18.91
CA TYR A 44 -46.90 -36.52 19.78
C TYR A 44 -48.39 -36.34 20.11
N VAL A 45 -49.01 -37.44 20.51
CA VAL A 45 -50.35 -37.50 21.08
C VAL A 45 -50.28 -38.37 22.34
N GLY A 46 -50.49 -37.76 23.50
CA GLY A 46 -50.53 -38.43 24.80
C GLY A 46 -51.96 -38.83 25.17
N ARG A 47 -52.15 -40.11 25.53
CA ARG A 47 -53.42 -40.71 25.97
C ARG A 47 -53.25 -41.42 27.31
N TYR A 48 -54.32 -41.42 28.11
CA TYR A 48 -54.36 -42.27 29.30
C TYR A 48 -54.43 -43.75 28.91
N HIS A 49 -53.62 -44.58 29.55
CA HIS A 49 -53.51 -46.00 29.22
C HIS A 49 -54.44 -46.88 30.05
N PHE A 50 -54.96 -46.43 31.20
CA PHE A 50 -55.92 -47.15 32.07
C PHE A 50 -56.84 -46.19 32.84
N GLY A 51 -57.94 -46.71 33.42
CA GLY A 51 -58.90 -45.98 34.25
C GLY A 51 -60.09 -45.37 33.48
N GLU A 52 -60.96 -44.60 34.15
CA GLU A 52 -62.17 -44.00 33.55
C GLU A 52 -61.89 -43.08 32.35
N LYS A 53 -60.67 -42.57 32.25
CA LYS A 53 -60.20 -41.70 31.16
C LYS A 53 -59.45 -42.45 30.07
N HIS A 54 -59.46 -43.79 30.07
CA HIS A 54 -58.75 -44.63 29.11
C HIS A 54 -58.97 -44.15 27.66
N GLY A 55 -57.88 -43.97 26.91
CA GLY A 55 -57.90 -43.53 25.51
C GLY A 55 -58.14 -42.03 25.29
N GLN A 56 -58.57 -41.27 26.31
CA GLN A 56 -58.73 -39.82 26.20
C GLN A 56 -57.37 -39.13 26.02
N ILE A 57 -57.32 -38.14 25.12
CA ILE A 57 -56.14 -37.32 24.88
C ILE A 57 -56.04 -36.32 26.03
N PHE A 58 -54.91 -36.32 26.74
CA PHE A 58 -54.62 -35.30 27.75
C PHE A 58 -53.70 -34.19 27.22
N ASP A 59 -52.89 -34.51 26.21
CA ASP A 59 -51.99 -33.56 25.58
C ASP A 59 -51.66 -34.00 24.16
N SER A 60 -51.57 -33.05 23.24
CA SER A 60 -51.17 -33.30 21.86
C SER A 60 -50.45 -32.10 21.30
N SER A 61 -49.29 -32.34 20.68
CA SER A 61 -48.63 -31.30 19.88
C SER A 61 -49.24 -31.17 18.49
N ARG A 62 -49.89 -32.23 17.97
CA ARG A 62 -50.67 -32.16 16.72
C ARG A 62 -51.88 -31.25 16.86
N ALA A 63 -52.59 -31.28 17.98
CA ALA A 63 -53.69 -30.36 18.26
C ALA A 63 -53.25 -28.88 18.36
N ARG A 64 -51.96 -28.65 18.64
CA ARG A 64 -51.35 -27.32 18.68
C ARG A 64 -50.75 -26.90 17.33
N GLU A 65 -50.85 -27.76 16.30
CA GLU A 65 -50.26 -27.59 14.96
C GLU A 65 -48.76 -27.25 14.98
N LYS A 66 -48.07 -27.55 16.09
CA LYS A 66 -46.68 -27.17 16.31
C LYS A 66 -45.92 -28.32 16.95
N PRO A 67 -44.81 -28.79 16.34
CA PRO A 67 -44.01 -29.84 16.94
C PRO A 67 -43.28 -29.33 18.18
N ILE A 68 -42.81 -30.27 19.01
CA ILE A 68 -42.02 -29.95 20.20
C ILE A 68 -40.58 -30.40 20.02
N CYS A 69 -39.65 -29.67 20.64
CA CYS A 69 -38.24 -30.00 20.67
C CYS A 69 -37.89 -30.66 22.01
N VAL A 70 -37.37 -31.88 21.95
CA VAL A 70 -37.01 -32.70 23.11
C VAL A 70 -35.49 -32.83 23.17
N PRO A 71 -34.81 -32.18 24.14
CA PRO A 71 -33.41 -32.45 24.40
C PRO A 71 -33.24 -33.85 24.99
N LEU A 72 -32.45 -34.69 24.33
CA LEU A 72 -32.15 -36.06 24.71
C LEU A 72 -31.07 -36.10 25.80
N CYS A 73 -31.40 -35.56 26.97
CA CYS A 73 -30.56 -35.60 28.17
C CYS A 73 -31.27 -36.36 29.30
N ASN A 74 -30.49 -36.80 30.30
CA ASN A 74 -31.03 -37.58 31.43
C ASN A 74 -32.09 -36.82 32.26
N ASP A 75 -32.17 -35.50 32.12
CA ASP A 75 -33.01 -34.61 32.94
C ASP A 75 -34.32 -34.17 32.23
N TYR A 76 -34.67 -34.75 31.08
CA TYR A 76 -35.94 -34.40 30.43
C TYR A 76 -37.15 -34.89 31.25
N PRO A 77 -38.23 -34.10 31.40
CA PRO A 77 -39.34 -34.42 32.30
C PRO A 77 -40.02 -35.78 32.08
N ILE A 78 -40.04 -36.27 30.83
CA ILE A 78 -40.57 -37.59 30.48
C ILE A 78 -39.39 -38.49 30.06
N LYS A 79 -38.89 -39.30 30.98
CA LYS A 79 -37.74 -40.19 30.71
C LYS A 79 -38.03 -41.18 29.57
N ALA A 80 -39.28 -41.61 29.42
CA ALA A 80 -39.68 -42.51 28.34
C ALA A 80 -39.40 -41.93 26.94
N PHE A 81 -39.55 -40.61 26.76
CA PHE A 81 -39.26 -39.95 25.48
C PHE A 81 -37.77 -40.03 25.15
N ASN A 82 -36.91 -39.82 26.16
CA ASN A 82 -35.47 -39.83 25.97
C ASN A 82 -34.97 -41.19 25.45
N VAL A 83 -35.48 -42.31 25.99
CA VAL A 83 -35.08 -43.65 25.55
C VAL A 83 -35.75 -44.03 24.23
N ALA A 84 -37.03 -43.72 24.06
CA ALA A 84 -37.77 -44.07 22.85
C ALA A 84 -37.21 -43.39 21.60
N ILE A 85 -36.99 -42.08 21.67
CA ILE A 85 -36.56 -41.27 20.52
C ILE A 85 -35.16 -41.69 20.03
N GLN A 86 -34.24 -42.07 20.93
CA GLN A 86 -32.91 -42.57 20.55
C GLN A 86 -32.95 -43.88 19.73
N THR A 87 -34.07 -44.61 19.76
CA THR A 87 -34.28 -45.82 18.96
C THR A 87 -35.06 -45.57 17.66
N MET A 88 -35.54 -44.34 17.44
CA MET A 88 -36.35 -43.98 16.26
C MET A 88 -35.46 -43.54 15.10
N LYS A 89 -35.88 -43.90 13.88
CA LYS A 89 -35.32 -43.35 12.64
C LYS A 89 -36.09 -42.10 12.18
N LEU A 90 -35.46 -41.21 11.42
CA LEU A 90 -36.12 -40.00 10.90
C LEU A 90 -37.40 -40.34 10.11
N GLY A 91 -38.53 -39.70 10.41
CA GLY A 91 -39.84 -39.97 9.81
C GLY A 91 -40.53 -41.23 10.33
N GLU A 92 -39.95 -41.92 11.33
CA GLU A 92 -40.59 -43.03 12.02
C GLU A 92 -41.77 -42.52 12.86
N VAL A 93 -42.86 -43.27 12.79
CA VAL A 93 -43.98 -43.11 13.73
C VAL A 93 -43.99 -44.36 14.61
N CYS A 94 -43.87 -44.18 15.90
CA CYS A 94 -43.95 -45.25 16.86
C CYS A 94 -44.94 -44.90 17.96
N GLU A 95 -45.30 -45.92 18.72
CA GLU A 95 -46.11 -45.78 19.89
C GLU A 95 -45.39 -46.36 21.08
N ILE A 96 -45.46 -45.65 22.19
CA ILE A 96 -44.81 -46.06 23.44
C ILE A 96 -45.81 -46.12 24.59
N VAL A 97 -45.61 -47.11 25.45
CA VAL A 97 -46.28 -47.22 26.75
C VAL A 97 -45.24 -46.94 27.82
N ALA A 98 -45.45 -45.87 28.59
CA ALA A 98 -44.55 -45.41 29.63
C ALA A 98 -45.14 -45.73 31.02
N TYR A 99 -44.40 -46.53 31.80
CA TYR A 99 -44.72 -46.81 33.20
C TYR A 99 -44.32 -45.62 34.11
N PRO A 100 -44.88 -45.51 35.33
CA PRO A 100 -44.75 -44.32 36.18
C PRO A 100 -43.31 -43.84 36.41
N ASP A 101 -42.35 -44.75 36.56
CA ASP A 101 -40.93 -44.43 36.78
C ASP A 101 -40.26 -43.71 35.59
N TYR A 102 -40.87 -43.84 34.41
CA TYR A 102 -40.47 -43.23 33.15
C TYR A 102 -41.44 -42.12 32.67
N GLY A 103 -42.53 -41.89 33.41
CA GLY A 103 -43.59 -40.91 33.14
C GLY A 103 -43.49 -39.66 34.02
N TYR A 104 -44.63 -39.12 34.47
CA TYR A 104 -44.71 -37.85 35.21
C TYR A 104 -44.59 -37.98 36.74
N TYR A 105 -44.01 -39.07 37.25
CA TYR A 105 -44.00 -39.42 38.69
C TYR A 105 -45.40 -39.43 39.36
N ASP A 106 -46.48 -39.26 38.60
CA ASP A 106 -47.82 -39.62 39.00
C ASP A 106 -47.99 -41.11 38.69
N SER A 107 -48.63 -41.86 39.57
CA SER A 107 -48.70 -43.33 39.50
C SER A 107 -49.51 -43.89 38.31
N GLN A 108 -49.63 -43.15 37.21
CA GLN A 108 -50.41 -43.44 36.02
C GLN A 108 -49.53 -43.93 34.87
N ILE A 109 -49.98 -44.98 34.19
CA ILE A 109 -49.38 -45.45 32.94
C ILE A 109 -49.95 -44.62 31.79
N ARG A 110 -49.08 -44.17 30.88
CA ARG A 110 -49.47 -43.29 29.76
C ARG A 110 -49.00 -43.87 28.43
N ARG A 111 -49.79 -43.65 27.40
CA ARG A 111 -49.51 -44.07 26.02
C ARG A 111 -49.25 -42.85 25.15
N TYR A 112 -48.21 -42.91 24.34
CA TYR A 112 -47.83 -41.81 23.44
C TYR A 112 -47.62 -42.34 22.03
N GLU A 113 -48.30 -41.75 21.06
CA GLU A 113 -47.92 -41.86 19.65
C GLU A 113 -46.92 -40.75 19.35
N ILE A 114 -45.76 -41.09 18.78
CA ILE A 114 -44.65 -40.18 18.53
C ILE A 114 -44.22 -40.30 17.06
N GLU A 115 -44.17 -39.18 16.37
CA GLU A 115 -43.56 -39.03 15.03
C GLU A 115 -42.25 -38.25 15.16
N LEU A 116 -41.14 -38.84 14.71
CA LEU A 116 -39.85 -38.15 14.66
C LEU A 116 -39.75 -37.35 13.36
N ILE A 117 -39.81 -36.03 13.48
CA ILE A 117 -39.85 -35.11 12.34
C ILE A 117 -38.45 -34.72 11.91
N ALA A 118 -37.60 -34.39 12.88
CA ALA A 118 -36.22 -34.00 12.70
C ALA A 118 -35.42 -34.27 13.97
N PHE A 119 -34.11 -34.37 13.86
CA PHE A 119 -33.22 -34.29 15.02
C PHE A 119 -31.95 -33.57 14.61
N CYS A 120 -31.35 -32.86 15.55
CA CYS A 120 -30.05 -32.23 15.39
C CYS A 120 -29.24 -32.46 16.65
N GLY A 121 -27.93 -32.61 16.52
CA GLY A 121 -27.08 -32.59 17.71
C GLY A 121 -27.08 -31.22 18.36
N LYS A 122 -26.71 -31.17 19.64
CA LYS A 122 -26.37 -29.90 20.28
C LYS A 122 -25.28 -29.26 19.41
N THR A 123 -25.58 -28.12 18.79
CA THR A 123 -24.58 -27.26 18.17
C THR A 123 -23.42 -27.20 19.16
N LEU A 124 -22.21 -27.59 18.75
CA LEU A 124 -21.01 -27.65 19.59
C LEU A 124 -20.73 -26.24 20.14
N VAL A 125 -21.40 -25.94 21.25
CA VAL A 125 -21.12 -24.85 22.14
C VAL A 125 -20.95 -25.50 23.50
N THR A 126 -19.81 -26.15 23.66
CA THR A 126 -19.29 -26.47 24.99
C THR A 126 -18.87 -25.17 25.68
N ASN A 127 -19.10 -25.13 26.98
CA ASN A 127 -19.09 -23.97 27.89
C ASN A 127 -17.75 -23.18 28.03
N TYR A 128 -16.83 -23.26 27.08
CA TYR A 128 -15.67 -22.36 26.98
C TYR A 128 -15.87 -21.21 25.98
N PHE A 129 -17.03 -21.16 25.32
CA PHE A 129 -17.31 -20.26 24.20
C PHE A 129 -18.34 -19.15 24.49
N ARG A 130 -18.59 -18.80 25.76
CA ARG A 130 -19.70 -17.88 26.11
C ARG A 130 -19.61 -16.46 25.52
N PHE A 131 -18.46 -16.05 24.99
CA PHE A 131 -18.26 -14.72 24.38
C PHE A 131 -18.18 -14.72 22.84
N PHE A 132 -18.17 -15.90 22.20
CA PHE A 132 -18.16 -16.05 20.73
C PHE A 132 -19.48 -16.64 20.18
N VAL A 133 -20.37 -17.06 21.09
CA VAL A 133 -21.62 -17.75 20.76
C VAL A 133 -22.67 -16.85 20.13
N GLU A 134 -22.60 -15.53 20.29
CA GLU A 134 -23.52 -14.65 19.55
C GLU A 134 -23.24 -14.61 18.05
N TYR A 135 -22.12 -15.16 17.56
CA TYR A 135 -21.78 -15.15 16.14
C TYR A 135 -21.74 -16.51 15.45
N ALA A 136 -21.40 -17.55 16.20
CA ALA A 136 -21.75 -18.92 15.79
C ALA A 136 -23.27 -19.18 15.95
N CYS A 137 -24.06 -18.26 16.48
CA CYS A 137 -25.52 -18.35 16.48
C CYS A 137 -26.20 -17.38 15.51
N SER A 138 -25.57 -16.28 15.06
CA SER A 138 -26.16 -15.42 14.02
C SER A 138 -25.90 -15.91 12.59
N SER A 139 -24.91 -16.79 12.38
CA SER A 139 -24.67 -17.47 11.09
C SER A 139 -25.36 -18.84 10.97
N TYR A 140 -25.96 -19.35 12.07
CA TYR A 140 -26.55 -20.70 12.12
C TYR A 140 -28.08 -20.71 12.17
N GLU A 141 -28.75 -19.56 12.07
CA GLU A 141 -30.18 -19.51 11.72
C GLU A 141 -30.43 -19.84 10.23
N GLY A 142 -29.36 -20.06 9.45
CA GLY A 142 -29.39 -20.54 8.06
C GLY A 142 -28.42 -21.69 7.76
N SER A 143 -27.89 -22.39 8.78
CA SER A 143 -26.88 -23.43 8.54
C SER A 143 -27.51 -24.64 7.85
N ASN A 144 -27.06 -24.86 6.63
CA ASN A 144 -27.36 -26.03 5.81
C ASN A 144 -26.76 -27.35 6.36
N VAL A 145 -26.24 -27.40 7.60
CA VAL A 145 -25.60 -28.59 8.16
C VAL A 145 -26.02 -28.86 9.59
N LEU A 146 -26.48 -30.08 9.87
CA LEU A 146 -26.78 -30.56 11.22
C LEU A 146 -25.74 -31.60 11.61
N VAL A 147 -25.16 -31.49 12.80
CA VAL A 147 -24.11 -32.41 13.28
C VAL A 147 -24.59 -33.15 14.51
N SER A 148 -24.36 -34.47 14.57
CA SER A 148 -24.55 -35.33 15.74
C SER A 148 -23.26 -36.06 16.06
N THR A 149 -22.86 -36.10 17.33
CA THR A 149 -21.65 -36.82 17.75
C THR A 149 -21.98 -38.26 18.11
N ILE A 150 -21.44 -39.21 17.35
CA ILE A 150 -21.62 -40.65 17.57
C ILE A 150 -20.65 -41.13 18.66
N LYS A 151 -19.37 -40.73 18.54
CA LYS A 151 -18.30 -41.11 19.47
C LYS A 151 -17.51 -39.86 19.85
N SER A 152 -17.33 -39.64 21.15
CA SER A 152 -16.43 -38.58 21.63
C SER A 152 -14.98 -38.97 21.38
N GLY A 153 -14.20 -38.01 20.89
CA GLY A 153 -12.75 -38.11 20.74
C GLY A 153 -11.99 -37.67 21.99
N VAL A 154 -10.68 -37.47 21.83
CA VAL A 154 -9.78 -36.86 22.83
C VAL A 154 -10.06 -35.35 22.89
N ASP A 155 -9.82 -34.69 24.03
CA ASP A 155 -10.13 -33.28 24.24
C ASP A 155 -9.19 -32.28 23.52
N PHE A 156 -8.82 -32.55 22.26
CA PHE A 156 -8.19 -31.55 21.39
C PHE A 156 -8.56 -31.75 19.91
N ALA A 157 -8.68 -30.63 19.19
CA ALA A 157 -8.86 -30.60 17.74
C ALA A 157 -7.50 -30.53 17.01
N PRO A 158 -7.39 -31.05 15.77
CA PRO A 158 -6.17 -30.94 14.98
C PRO A 158 -5.79 -29.47 14.72
N ILE A 159 -4.49 -29.16 14.68
CA ILE A 159 -4.02 -27.81 14.43
C ILE A 159 -4.04 -27.54 12.91
N PRO A 160 -4.68 -26.47 12.42
CA PRO A 160 -4.63 -26.13 11.01
C PRO A 160 -3.17 -25.95 10.53
N GLY A 161 -2.83 -26.59 9.40
CA GLY A 161 -1.47 -26.69 8.88
C GLY A 161 -0.71 -27.96 9.28
N GLU A 162 -1.32 -28.86 10.06
CA GLU A 162 -0.80 -30.21 10.31
C GLU A 162 -1.38 -31.24 9.33
N ILE A 163 -0.71 -32.37 9.20
CA ILE A 163 -1.17 -33.48 8.36
C ILE A 163 -2.16 -34.30 9.20
N THR A 164 -3.37 -34.52 8.70
CA THR A 164 -4.44 -35.23 9.41
C THR A 164 -5.17 -36.15 8.44
N THR A 165 -5.55 -37.34 8.90
CA THR A 165 -6.32 -38.30 8.10
C THR A 165 -7.79 -38.17 8.46
N ILE A 166 -8.63 -37.93 7.46
CA ILE A 166 -10.08 -37.89 7.63
C ILE A 166 -10.69 -39.06 6.89
N SER A 167 -11.40 -39.90 7.63
CA SER A 167 -12.20 -41.00 7.09
C SER A 167 -13.64 -40.51 6.90
N LEU A 168 -14.19 -40.66 5.70
CA LEU A 168 -15.52 -40.14 5.38
C LEU A 168 -16.37 -41.11 4.56
N GLU A 169 -17.65 -41.19 4.91
CA GLU A 169 -18.67 -42.00 4.23
C GLU A 169 -19.92 -41.14 3.95
N GLY A 170 -20.26 -40.94 2.67
CA GLY A 170 -21.41 -40.17 2.20
C GLY A 170 -22.58 -41.06 1.78
N TYR A 171 -23.78 -40.73 2.23
CA TYR A 171 -25.03 -41.47 1.99
C TYR A 171 -26.14 -40.57 1.46
N TYR A 172 -26.94 -41.10 0.53
CA TYR A 172 -28.18 -40.51 0.05
C TYR A 172 -29.28 -41.58 0.04
N ASN A 173 -30.40 -41.36 0.74
CA ASN A 173 -31.49 -42.34 0.90
C ASN A 173 -30.99 -43.77 1.23
N GLU A 174 -30.11 -43.89 2.23
CA GLU A 174 -29.46 -45.15 2.67
C GLU A 174 -28.43 -45.76 1.68
N VAL A 175 -28.24 -45.18 0.49
CA VAL A 175 -27.23 -45.63 -0.48
C VAL A 175 -25.90 -44.91 -0.22
N LEU A 176 -24.84 -45.68 0.03
CA LEU A 176 -23.46 -45.17 0.10
C LEU A 176 -23.01 -44.74 -1.30
N PHE A 177 -22.58 -43.48 -1.44
CA PHE A 177 -22.08 -42.94 -2.72
C PHE A 177 -20.64 -42.43 -2.65
N ASP A 178 -20.12 -42.17 -1.45
CA ASP A 178 -18.77 -41.68 -1.23
C ASP A 178 -18.14 -42.42 -0.05
N ARG A 179 -16.95 -42.98 -0.22
CA ARG A 179 -16.17 -43.59 0.86
C ARG A 179 -14.69 -43.40 0.57
N ARG A 180 -14.00 -42.67 1.43
CA ARG A 180 -12.57 -42.40 1.27
C ARG A 180 -11.91 -42.06 2.59
N ASN A 181 -10.62 -42.39 2.66
CA ASN A 181 -9.72 -41.91 3.70
C ASN A 181 -8.76 -40.93 3.04
N VAL A 182 -8.74 -39.69 3.51
CA VAL A 182 -7.97 -38.62 2.88
C VAL A 182 -7.00 -38.05 3.90
N THR A 183 -5.71 -38.14 3.59
CA THR A 183 -4.66 -37.44 4.33
C THR A 183 -4.54 -36.04 3.77
N ILE A 184 -4.88 -35.04 4.59
CA ILE A 184 -4.94 -33.63 4.20
C ILE A 184 -4.01 -32.78 5.04
N LEU A 185 -3.63 -31.63 4.50
CA LEU A 185 -3.17 -30.50 5.32
C LEU A 185 -4.41 -29.88 5.97
N PHE A 186 -4.61 -30.12 7.26
CA PHE A 186 -5.81 -29.71 7.98
C PHE A 186 -6.03 -28.19 7.86
N GLY A 187 -7.22 -27.77 7.44
CA GLY A 187 -7.52 -26.36 7.17
C GLY A 187 -7.35 -25.91 5.71
N ASP A 188 -6.81 -26.72 4.79
CA ASP A 188 -6.73 -26.44 3.35
C ASP A 188 -7.78 -27.24 2.57
N PHE A 189 -9.07 -27.03 2.87
CA PHE A 189 -10.11 -27.97 2.43
C PHE A 189 -10.55 -27.81 0.96
N ASP A 190 -10.21 -26.70 0.31
CA ASP A 190 -10.68 -26.31 -1.03
C ASP A 190 -10.26 -27.29 -2.14
N ASN A 191 -9.17 -28.04 -1.95
CA ASN A 191 -8.59 -28.92 -2.97
C ASN A 191 -9.13 -30.36 -2.96
N PHE A 192 -10.01 -30.71 -2.02
CA PHE A 192 -10.32 -32.12 -1.73
C PHE A 192 -11.70 -32.59 -2.21
N GLY A 193 -12.50 -31.74 -2.87
CA GLY A 193 -13.79 -32.18 -3.43
C GLY A 193 -14.83 -32.62 -2.38
N LEU A 194 -14.75 -32.09 -1.14
CA LEU A 194 -15.84 -32.21 -0.17
C LEU A 194 -16.86 -31.08 -0.40
N PRO A 195 -18.12 -31.29 0.01
CA PRO A 195 -19.10 -30.20 0.13
C PRO A 195 -18.53 -29.02 0.94
N GLU A 196 -18.69 -27.78 0.45
CA GLU A 196 -18.22 -26.56 1.13
C GLU A 196 -18.80 -26.44 2.54
N SER A 197 -20.00 -26.98 2.72
CA SER A 197 -20.72 -27.02 3.99
C SER A 197 -19.99 -27.82 5.10
N LEU A 198 -19.15 -28.78 4.74
CA LEU A 198 -18.33 -29.52 5.71
C LEU A 198 -17.10 -28.74 6.18
N TYR A 199 -16.59 -27.80 5.39
CA TYR A 199 -15.36 -27.05 5.70
C TYR A 199 -15.46 -26.21 6.97
N GLU A 200 -16.67 -25.75 7.31
CA GLU A 200 -16.90 -24.89 8.47
C GLU A 200 -16.99 -25.69 9.78
N ILE A 201 -17.40 -26.97 9.72
CA ILE A 201 -17.60 -27.81 10.91
C ILE A 201 -16.42 -28.72 11.24
N LEU A 202 -15.64 -29.15 10.24
CA LEU A 202 -14.47 -30.03 10.46
C LEU A 202 -13.49 -29.49 11.52
N PRO A 203 -13.20 -28.18 11.62
CA PRO A 203 -12.33 -27.63 12.66
C PRO A 203 -12.87 -27.80 14.10
N THR A 204 -14.16 -28.09 14.25
CA THR A 204 -14.80 -28.31 15.57
C THR A 204 -14.70 -29.75 16.05
N PHE A 205 -14.21 -30.66 15.20
CA PHE A 205 -14.12 -32.07 15.51
C PHE A 205 -12.83 -32.40 16.25
N ASN A 206 -12.98 -33.19 17.30
CA ASN A 206 -11.89 -33.63 18.13
C ASN A 206 -11.17 -34.83 17.50
N VAL A 207 -9.89 -35.03 17.80
CA VAL A 207 -9.16 -36.22 17.33
C VAL A 207 -9.79 -37.49 17.90
N GLY A 208 -10.02 -38.49 17.05
CA GLY A 208 -10.67 -39.77 17.39
C GLY A 208 -12.18 -39.68 17.60
N SER A 209 -12.78 -38.51 17.33
CA SER A 209 -14.23 -38.32 17.36
C SER A 209 -14.88 -38.81 16.07
N GLU A 210 -16.14 -39.20 16.21
CA GLU A 210 -16.95 -39.66 15.10
C GLU A 210 -18.26 -38.86 15.07
N HIS A 211 -18.54 -38.26 13.92
CA HIS A 211 -19.65 -37.34 13.73
C HIS A 211 -20.50 -37.73 12.54
N LEU A 212 -21.80 -37.49 12.68
CA LEU A 212 -22.79 -37.61 11.63
C LEU A 212 -23.26 -36.22 11.22
N CYS A 213 -23.08 -35.88 9.96
CA CYS A 213 -23.37 -34.56 9.39
C CYS A 213 -24.47 -34.69 8.34
N GLN A 214 -25.60 -34.00 8.52
CA GLN A 214 -26.69 -33.92 7.56
C GLN A 214 -26.61 -32.60 6.80
N LEU A 215 -26.45 -32.64 5.49
CA LEU A 215 -26.31 -31.48 4.61
C LEU A 215 -27.64 -31.18 3.88
N HIS A 216 -28.03 -29.92 3.88
CA HIS A 216 -29.25 -29.37 3.31
C HIS A 216 -28.93 -28.30 2.25
N GLY A 217 -29.86 -28.03 1.33
CA GLY A 217 -29.74 -26.89 0.41
C GLY A 217 -28.66 -27.00 -0.70
N PRO A 218 -28.47 -25.92 -1.50
CA PRO A 218 -27.66 -25.95 -2.73
C PRO A 218 -26.15 -26.15 -2.51
N LEU A 219 -25.65 -25.81 -1.32
CA LEU A 219 -24.24 -25.99 -0.93
C LEU A 219 -23.87 -27.44 -0.60
N SER A 220 -24.85 -28.34 -0.53
CA SER A 220 -24.60 -29.78 -0.34
C SER A 220 -23.88 -30.42 -1.55
N PHE A 221 -23.93 -29.77 -2.72
CA PHE A 221 -23.44 -30.31 -3.99
C PHE A 221 -22.20 -29.59 -4.54
N THR A 222 -21.77 -28.49 -3.93
CA THR A 222 -20.56 -27.76 -4.37
C THR A 222 -19.36 -28.69 -4.28
N ASN A 223 -18.60 -28.84 -5.38
CA ASN A 223 -17.44 -29.72 -5.51
C ASN A 223 -17.69 -31.23 -5.45
N VAL A 224 -18.95 -31.68 -5.35
CA VAL A 224 -19.33 -33.08 -5.55
C VAL A 224 -19.78 -33.23 -7.01
N ASN A 225 -19.24 -34.20 -7.74
CA ASN A 225 -19.60 -34.43 -9.14
C ASN A 225 -21.02 -35.03 -9.24
N SER A 226 -22.03 -34.18 -9.09
CA SER A 226 -23.46 -34.55 -9.04
C SER A 226 -23.95 -35.28 -10.30
N GLU A 227 -23.34 -34.99 -11.46
CA GLU A 227 -23.62 -35.64 -12.75
C GLU A 227 -23.10 -37.08 -12.81
N ALA A 228 -22.02 -37.41 -12.09
CA ALA A 228 -21.50 -38.77 -12.02
C ALA A 228 -22.28 -39.69 -11.06
N ILE A 229 -23.10 -39.12 -10.17
CA ILE A 229 -23.71 -39.83 -9.02
C ILE A 229 -25.27 -39.80 -9.06
N ASN A 230 -25.89 -39.18 -10.07
CA ASN A 230 -27.36 -39.11 -10.23
C ASN A 230 -28.12 -38.55 -8.99
N LEU A 231 -27.57 -37.54 -8.33
CA LEU A 231 -28.22 -36.92 -7.16
C LEU A 231 -29.23 -35.83 -7.59
N PRO A 232 -30.51 -35.87 -7.13
CA PRO A 232 -31.49 -34.86 -7.49
C PRO A 232 -31.21 -33.52 -6.80
N LYS A 233 -31.54 -32.40 -7.49
CA LYS A 233 -31.39 -31.04 -6.96
C LYS A 233 -32.17 -30.89 -5.64
N GLY A 234 -31.46 -30.56 -4.56
CA GLY A 234 -32.04 -30.40 -3.21
C GLY A 234 -32.08 -31.68 -2.37
N ALA A 235 -31.41 -32.76 -2.80
CA ALA A 235 -31.22 -33.94 -1.98
C ALA A 235 -30.50 -33.62 -0.63
N ILE A 236 -30.94 -34.30 0.42
CA ILE A 236 -30.31 -34.26 1.74
C ILE A 236 -29.22 -35.32 1.78
N LEU A 237 -27.98 -34.91 2.01
CA LEU A 237 -26.83 -35.82 2.08
C LEU A 237 -26.47 -36.08 3.54
N TRP A 238 -26.01 -37.29 3.84
CA TRP A 238 -25.50 -37.66 5.16
C TRP A 238 -24.04 -38.04 5.04
N TYR A 239 -23.19 -37.46 5.88
CA TYR A 239 -21.77 -37.79 5.97
C TYR A 239 -21.44 -38.31 7.36
N ARG A 240 -20.87 -39.51 7.43
CA ARG A 240 -20.21 -40.02 8.62
C ARG A 240 -18.73 -39.70 8.52
N ILE A 241 -18.18 -39.01 9.51
CA ILE A 241 -16.82 -38.46 9.47
C ILE A 241 -16.09 -38.87 10.74
N THR A 242 -14.89 -39.41 10.57
CA THR A 242 -13.94 -39.70 11.64
C THR A 242 -12.65 -38.93 11.39
N VAL A 243 -12.13 -38.27 12.43
CA VAL A 243 -10.87 -37.51 12.37
C VAL A 243 -9.78 -38.30 13.07
N ASP A 244 -8.84 -38.82 12.30
CA ASP A 244 -7.70 -39.62 12.80
C ASP A 244 -6.41 -38.80 12.70
N PHE A 245 -5.63 -38.78 13.78
CA PHE A 245 -4.36 -38.04 13.85
C PHE A 245 -3.24 -38.98 14.28
N ASP A 246 -2.27 -39.18 13.38
CA ASP A 246 -1.16 -40.12 13.57
C ASP A 246 0.06 -39.48 14.27
N GLY A 247 -0.02 -38.19 14.64
CA GLY A 247 1.07 -37.43 15.25
C GLY A 247 0.99 -37.26 16.77
N SER A 248 2.05 -36.70 17.38
CA SER A 248 2.01 -36.18 18.75
C SER A 248 1.40 -34.77 18.75
N TYR A 249 0.39 -34.52 19.59
CA TYR A 249 -0.23 -33.20 19.70
C TYR A 249 0.79 -32.17 20.21
N ASN A 250 1.07 -31.14 19.41
CA ASN A 250 1.98 -30.05 19.76
C ASN A 250 1.24 -28.72 19.95
N GLY A 251 -0.04 -28.79 20.34
CA GLY A 251 -0.85 -27.62 20.61
C GLY A 251 -0.72 -27.15 22.06
N PRO A 252 -1.38 -26.03 22.41
CA PRO A 252 -1.32 -25.49 23.74
C PRO A 252 -1.86 -26.50 24.77
N ASP A 253 -1.12 -26.68 25.86
CA ASP A 253 -1.49 -27.57 26.94
C ASP A 253 -1.89 -26.73 28.16
N LYS A 254 -3.07 -27.00 28.71
CA LYS A 254 -3.60 -26.33 29.91
C LYS A 254 -2.67 -26.50 31.13
N TYR A 255 -1.83 -27.53 31.13
CA TYR A 255 -0.87 -27.82 32.21
C TYR A 255 0.56 -27.33 31.89
N ALA A 256 0.82 -26.85 30.67
CA ALA A 256 2.09 -26.23 30.31
C ALA A 256 2.18 -24.77 30.78
N GLY A 257 3.40 -24.24 30.88
CA GLY A 257 3.62 -22.87 31.33
C GLY A 257 3.13 -21.82 30.31
N ASP A 258 2.62 -20.69 30.79
CA ASP A 258 2.06 -19.60 29.98
C ASP A 258 2.98 -19.14 28.83
N LYS A 259 4.30 -19.21 29.01
CA LYS A 259 5.28 -18.85 27.97
C LYS A 259 5.32 -19.87 26.82
N GLU A 260 5.19 -21.15 27.14
CA GLU A 260 5.26 -22.23 26.16
C GLU A 260 4.01 -22.24 25.27
N ASN A 261 2.84 -22.07 25.88
CA ASN A 261 1.57 -21.88 25.17
C ASN A 261 1.59 -20.65 24.24
N PHE A 262 2.15 -19.53 24.71
CA PHE A 262 2.28 -18.33 23.89
C PHE A 262 3.18 -18.55 22.67
N HIS A 263 4.32 -19.24 22.85
CA HIS A 263 5.22 -19.57 21.75
C HIS A 263 4.59 -20.49 20.70
N ILE A 264 3.75 -21.45 21.12
CA ILE A 264 3.01 -22.33 20.21
C ILE A 264 2.04 -21.50 19.36
N LEU A 265 1.26 -20.61 19.97
CA LEU A 265 0.30 -19.75 19.25
C LEU A 265 1.01 -18.77 18.30
N LEU A 266 2.13 -18.20 18.74
CA LEU A 266 2.95 -17.31 17.90
C LEU A 266 3.52 -18.04 16.69
N ARG A 267 3.96 -19.30 16.86
CA ARG A 267 4.44 -20.15 15.76
C ARG A 267 3.35 -20.39 14.72
N VAL A 268 2.14 -20.75 15.15
CA VAL A 268 1.00 -20.96 14.24
C VAL A 268 0.63 -19.65 13.53
N LYS A 269 0.59 -18.52 14.23
CA LYS A 269 0.34 -17.19 13.64
C LYS A 269 1.42 -16.80 12.61
N ASN A 270 2.68 -17.16 12.82
CA ASN A 270 3.76 -16.89 11.86
C ASN A 270 3.66 -17.75 10.62
N ARG A 271 3.37 -19.05 10.78
CA ARG A 271 3.11 -19.95 9.65
C ARG A 271 1.87 -19.54 8.84
N ALA A 272 0.84 -19.01 9.51
CA ALA A 272 -0.30 -18.40 8.83
C ALA A 272 0.09 -17.20 7.95
N ASN A 273 1.04 -16.35 8.39
CA ASN A 273 1.56 -15.25 7.57
C ASN A 273 2.30 -15.76 6.32
N GLU A 274 3.02 -16.88 6.42
CA GLU A 274 3.71 -17.49 5.28
C GLU A 274 2.69 -17.98 4.24
N TYR A 275 1.65 -18.67 4.68
CA TYR A 275 0.58 -19.10 3.79
C TYR A 275 -0.21 -17.93 3.19
N PHE A 276 -0.40 -16.84 3.95
CA PHE A 276 -1.00 -15.61 3.44
C PHE A 276 -0.15 -15.02 2.30
N LYS A 277 1.18 -14.94 2.48
CA LYS A 277 2.11 -14.47 1.44
C LYS A 277 2.12 -15.39 0.21
N ALA A 278 1.95 -16.69 0.43
CA ALA A 278 1.83 -17.68 -0.64
C ALA A 278 0.46 -17.69 -1.34
N GLY A 279 -0.45 -16.77 -1.00
CA GLY A 279 -1.78 -16.66 -1.60
C GLY A 279 -2.79 -17.72 -1.13
N LYS A 280 -2.43 -18.56 -0.15
CA LYS A 280 -3.31 -19.59 0.43
C LYS A 280 -4.21 -19.01 1.52
N TYR A 281 -5.11 -18.11 1.13
CA TYR A 281 -5.92 -17.30 2.06
C TYR A 281 -6.88 -18.13 2.92
N THR A 282 -7.47 -19.20 2.39
CA THR A 282 -8.39 -20.08 3.15
C THR A 282 -7.68 -20.77 4.32
N LEU A 283 -6.51 -21.35 4.06
CA LEU A 283 -5.67 -21.98 5.07
C LEU A 283 -5.17 -20.95 6.09
N ALA A 284 -4.65 -19.81 5.64
CA ALA A 284 -4.19 -18.74 6.52
C ALA A 284 -5.32 -18.24 7.44
N LYS A 285 -6.53 -18.04 6.90
CA LYS A 285 -7.73 -17.66 7.67
C LYS A 285 -8.06 -18.70 8.75
N ASN A 286 -8.06 -19.98 8.42
CA ASN A 286 -8.34 -21.05 9.37
C ASN A 286 -7.30 -21.11 10.50
N MET A 287 -6.02 -20.90 10.18
CA MET A 287 -4.95 -20.82 11.17
C MET A 287 -5.08 -19.60 12.10
N TYR A 288 -5.40 -18.41 11.57
CA TYR A 288 -5.62 -17.22 12.41
C TYR A 288 -6.83 -17.40 13.34
N ASN A 289 -7.92 -17.98 12.84
CA ASN A 289 -9.10 -18.25 13.66
C ASN A 289 -8.78 -19.22 14.81
N TRP A 290 -8.03 -20.28 14.51
CA TRP A 290 -7.58 -21.22 15.54
C TRP A 290 -6.70 -20.54 16.60
N VAL A 291 -5.80 -19.63 16.21
CA VAL A 291 -4.98 -18.86 17.17
C VAL A 291 -5.86 -18.01 18.08
N VAL A 292 -6.87 -17.33 17.54
CA VAL A 292 -7.83 -16.52 18.32
C VAL A 292 -8.57 -17.41 19.32
N GLN A 293 -9.10 -18.55 18.88
CA GLN A 293 -9.87 -19.46 19.72
C GLN A 293 -9.00 -20.04 20.85
N SER A 294 -7.82 -20.53 20.52
CA SER A 294 -6.90 -21.12 21.50
C SER A 294 -6.38 -20.08 22.50
N ALA A 295 -6.04 -18.86 22.04
CA ALA A 295 -5.62 -17.79 22.93
C ALA A 295 -6.75 -17.34 23.89
N TYR A 296 -8.00 -17.32 23.42
CA TYR A 296 -9.17 -16.92 24.21
C TYR A 296 -9.51 -17.90 25.34
N ILE A 297 -9.22 -19.19 25.14
CA ILE A 297 -9.51 -20.26 26.11
C ILE A 297 -8.50 -20.28 27.26
N LEU A 298 -7.27 -19.84 27.00
CA LEU A 298 -6.14 -20.15 27.88
C LEU A 298 -5.88 -19.06 28.94
N TYR A 299 -6.02 -17.75 28.65
CA TYR A 299 -5.61 -16.70 29.62
C TYR A 299 -6.32 -15.35 29.45
N ASP A 300 -6.59 -14.67 30.58
CA ASP A 300 -6.97 -13.25 30.64
C ASP A 300 -5.72 -12.39 30.94
N ASN A 301 -4.76 -12.40 30.02
CA ASN A 301 -3.49 -11.69 30.16
C ASN A 301 -3.21 -10.84 28.89
N ASN A 302 -2.60 -9.66 29.07
CA ASN A 302 -2.39 -8.63 28.05
C ASN A 302 -1.66 -9.16 26.79
N GLU A 303 -0.71 -10.09 26.93
CA GLU A 303 0.03 -10.66 25.81
C GLU A 303 -0.86 -11.49 24.87
N TYR A 304 -1.79 -12.27 25.43
CA TYR A 304 -2.73 -13.08 24.67
C TYR A 304 -3.80 -12.22 24.00
N HIS A 305 -4.28 -11.18 24.67
CA HIS A 305 -5.18 -10.17 24.08
C HIS A 305 -4.55 -9.47 22.87
N TYR A 306 -3.25 -9.13 22.97
CA TYR A 306 -2.51 -8.56 21.85
C TYR A 306 -2.39 -9.52 20.67
N LEU A 307 -2.09 -10.80 20.92
CA LEU A 307 -1.98 -11.83 19.87
C LEU A 307 -3.34 -12.08 19.18
N CYS A 308 -4.42 -12.17 19.96
CA CYS A 308 -5.79 -12.24 19.46
C CYS A 308 -6.11 -11.08 18.52
N ARG A 309 -5.81 -9.84 18.94
CA ARG A 309 -6.09 -8.63 18.15
C ARG A 309 -5.41 -8.66 16.79
N ILE A 310 -4.15 -9.11 16.73
CA ILE A 310 -3.41 -9.26 15.48
C ILE A 310 -4.01 -10.36 14.60
N ALA A 311 -4.35 -11.51 15.19
CA ALA A 311 -4.90 -12.63 14.45
C ALA A 311 -6.28 -12.29 13.85
N PHE A 312 -7.16 -11.60 14.60
CA PHE A 312 -8.43 -11.06 14.10
C PHE A 312 -8.25 -10.12 12.93
N GLN A 313 -7.32 -9.16 13.07
CA GLN A 313 -6.95 -8.23 12.01
C GLN A 313 -6.53 -8.98 10.72
N ASN A 314 -5.63 -9.95 10.84
CA ASN A 314 -5.15 -10.68 9.67
C ASN A 314 -6.24 -11.59 9.07
N CYS A 315 -7.13 -12.15 9.89
CA CYS A 315 -8.29 -12.90 9.43
C CYS A 315 -9.24 -12.05 8.57
N ALA A 316 -9.56 -10.83 9.01
CA ALA A 316 -10.36 -9.89 8.23
C ALA A 316 -9.73 -9.55 6.86
N LEU A 317 -8.40 -9.47 6.81
CA LEU A 317 -7.67 -9.26 5.55
C LEU A 317 -7.77 -10.46 4.60
N CYS A 318 -7.74 -11.69 5.12
CA CYS A 318 -7.94 -12.89 4.30
C CYS A 318 -9.31 -12.84 3.60
N PHE A 319 -10.37 -12.47 4.30
CA PHE A 319 -11.71 -12.38 3.70
C PHE A 319 -11.83 -11.33 2.60
N LEU A 320 -11.15 -10.17 2.75
CA LEU A 320 -11.05 -9.18 1.67
C LEU A 320 -10.35 -9.77 0.43
N LYS A 321 -9.24 -10.49 0.63
CA LYS A 321 -8.50 -11.15 -0.47
C LYS A 321 -9.29 -12.26 -1.15
N MET A 322 -10.19 -12.93 -0.42
CA MET A 322 -11.10 -13.96 -0.93
C MET A 322 -12.37 -13.39 -1.58
N ASN A 323 -12.50 -12.07 -1.68
CA ASN A 323 -13.71 -11.41 -2.20
C ASN A 323 -15.00 -11.78 -1.43
N LYS A 324 -14.90 -11.98 -0.11
CA LYS A 324 -16.04 -12.28 0.79
C LYS A 324 -16.26 -11.09 1.75
N PRO A 325 -16.82 -9.95 1.30
CA PRO A 325 -16.90 -8.72 2.08
C PRO A 325 -17.84 -8.83 3.29
N ASP A 326 -18.93 -9.59 3.20
CA ASP A 326 -19.86 -9.78 4.33
C ASP A 326 -19.16 -10.42 5.53
N LYS A 327 -18.42 -11.52 5.29
CA LYS A 327 -17.63 -12.19 6.33
C LYS A 327 -16.50 -11.29 6.88
N CYS A 328 -15.97 -10.37 6.07
CA CYS A 328 -14.98 -9.39 6.54
C CYS A 328 -15.58 -8.39 7.53
N LEU A 329 -16.74 -7.81 7.20
CA LEU A 329 -17.47 -6.89 8.08
C LEU A 329 -17.77 -7.54 9.42
N GLU A 330 -18.20 -8.79 9.35
CA GLU A 330 -18.53 -9.67 10.46
C GLU A 330 -17.39 -9.78 11.49
N ILE A 331 -16.19 -10.11 11.02
CA ILE A 331 -14.98 -10.18 11.87
C ILE A 331 -14.57 -8.80 12.38
N CYS A 332 -14.69 -7.76 11.57
CA CYS A 332 -14.30 -6.43 11.97
C CYS A 332 -15.22 -5.84 13.05
N ASP A 333 -16.54 -6.06 12.95
CA ASP A 333 -17.52 -5.60 13.94
C ASP A 333 -17.23 -6.21 15.32
N GLN A 334 -16.86 -7.49 15.36
CA GLN A 334 -16.43 -8.13 16.60
C GLN A 334 -15.15 -7.52 17.18
N CYS A 335 -14.17 -7.24 16.32
CA CYS A 335 -12.93 -6.62 16.76
C CYS A 335 -13.20 -5.21 17.31
N ILE A 336 -14.10 -4.45 16.68
CA ILE A 336 -14.45 -3.08 17.07
C ILE A 336 -15.32 -3.05 18.34
N LYS A 337 -16.20 -4.04 18.54
CA LYS A 337 -16.93 -4.19 19.82
C LYS A 337 -15.97 -4.32 21.01
N LYS A 338 -14.80 -4.93 20.82
CA LYS A 338 -13.78 -5.10 21.87
C LYS A 338 -12.77 -3.96 21.91
N ASP A 339 -12.41 -3.42 20.75
CA ASP A 339 -11.43 -2.35 20.58
C ASP A 339 -12.02 -1.30 19.60
N PRO A 340 -12.85 -0.36 20.10
CA PRO A 340 -13.60 0.58 19.27
C PRO A 340 -12.72 1.49 18.42
N GLU A 341 -11.47 1.69 18.84
CA GLU A 341 -10.49 2.55 18.17
C GLU A 341 -9.56 1.77 17.22
N ASN A 342 -9.86 0.49 16.94
CA ASN A 342 -9.02 -0.35 16.09
C ASN A 342 -9.00 0.12 14.63
N VAL A 343 -8.03 0.97 14.32
CA VAL A 343 -7.88 1.64 13.02
C VAL A 343 -7.81 0.66 11.85
N LYS A 344 -7.12 -0.48 12.03
CA LYS A 344 -6.96 -1.48 10.96
C LYS A 344 -8.28 -2.21 10.64
N CYS A 345 -9.10 -2.49 11.65
CA CYS A 345 -10.41 -3.11 11.44
C CYS A 345 -11.41 -2.11 10.86
N LEU A 346 -11.49 -0.88 11.40
CA LEU A 346 -12.33 0.19 10.85
C LEU A 346 -12.00 0.48 9.38
N TYR A 347 -10.72 0.51 9.03
CA TYR A 347 -10.27 0.70 7.66
C TYR A 347 -10.66 -0.48 6.75
N ARG A 348 -10.50 -1.73 7.22
CA ARG A 348 -10.92 -2.92 6.46
C ARG A 348 -12.44 -3.01 6.29
N GLN A 349 -13.24 -2.53 7.24
CA GLN A 349 -14.69 -2.38 7.06
C GLN A 349 -15.02 -1.42 5.93
N GLY A 350 -14.34 -0.27 5.89
CA GLY A 350 -14.50 0.69 4.80
C GLY A 350 -14.20 0.06 3.43
N LEU A 351 -13.16 -0.79 3.36
CA LEU A 351 -12.86 -1.56 2.13
C LEU A 351 -13.95 -2.58 1.78
N ALA A 352 -14.47 -3.31 2.76
CA ALA A 352 -15.53 -4.29 2.53
C ALA A 352 -16.83 -3.61 2.04
N TYR A 353 -17.21 -2.47 2.62
CA TYR A 353 -18.34 -1.67 2.15
C TYR A 353 -18.12 -1.09 0.74
N LEU A 354 -16.90 -0.66 0.40
CA LEU A 354 -16.54 -0.28 -0.97
C LEU A 354 -16.74 -1.44 -1.95
N MET A 355 -16.34 -2.67 -1.60
CA MET A 355 -16.55 -3.85 -2.45
C MET A 355 -18.03 -4.19 -2.64
N LYS A 356 -18.88 -3.82 -1.69
CA LYS A 356 -20.34 -3.95 -1.77
C LYS A 356 -21.02 -2.77 -2.49
N ASN A 357 -20.25 -1.77 -2.93
CA ASN A 357 -20.74 -0.48 -3.44
C ASN A 357 -21.62 0.29 -2.44
N ASP A 358 -21.49 0.03 -1.14
CA ASP A 358 -22.14 0.83 -0.09
C ASP A 358 -21.22 1.99 0.30
N TYR A 359 -21.23 3.03 -0.54
CA TYR A 359 -20.35 4.19 -0.37
C TYR A 359 -20.67 4.99 0.90
N LYS A 360 -21.88 4.88 1.43
CA LYS A 360 -22.34 5.60 2.62
C LYS A 360 -21.75 5.01 3.90
N GLU A 361 -21.84 3.70 4.07
CA GLU A 361 -21.20 3.03 5.21
C GLU A 361 -19.68 3.02 5.07
N ALA A 362 -19.14 2.92 3.85
CA ALA A 362 -17.71 3.09 3.60
C ALA A 362 -17.22 4.48 4.05
N TYR A 363 -17.96 5.55 3.71
CA TYR A 363 -17.66 6.91 4.15
C TYR A 363 -17.64 7.04 5.68
N ARG A 364 -18.64 6.46 6.37
CA ARG A 364 -18.70 6.45 7.84
C ARG A 364 -17.50 5.74 8.46
N CYS A 365 -17.15 4.56 7.94
CA CYS A 365 -16.00 3.79 8.42
C CYS A 365 -14.69 4.56 8.22
N PHE A 366 -14.42 5.12 7.04
CA PHE A 366 -13.22 5.92 6.81
C PHE A 366 -13.20 7.22 7.61
N THR A 367 -14.36 7.81 7.90
CA THR A 367 -14.44 9.00 8.77
C THR A 367 -14.01 8.62 10.18
N LYS A 368 -14.53 7.51 10.73
CA LYS A 368 -14.10 7.00 12.04
C LYS A 368 -12.60 6.69 12.09
N VAL A 369 -12.02 6.16 11.01
CA VAL A 369 -10.55 5.94 10.89
C VAL A 369 -9.75 7.23 11.00
N LEU A 370 -10.25 8.34 10.46
CA LEU A 370 -9.59 9.63 10.55
C LEU A 370 -9.84 10.33 11.89
N LEU A 371 -10.98 10.05 12.54
CA LEU A 371 -11.35 10.59 13.85
C LEU A 371 -10.55 9.96 15.01
N THR A 372 -10.02 8.74 14.85
CA THR A 372 -9.19 8.09 15.88
C THR A 372 -7.76 8.65 15.96
N GLY A 373 -7.49 9.84 15.40
CA GLY A 373 -6.20 10.54 15.49
C GLY A 373 -5.07 9.90 14.68
N ASN A 374 -5.36 8.91 13.84
CA ASN A 374 -4.36 8.22 13.02
C ASN A 374 -4.32 8.83 11.60
N CYS A 375 -3.19 9.39 11.19
CA CYS A 375 -2.98 10.08 9.89
C CYS A 375 -2.99 9.10 8.69
N ASN A 376 -4.11 8.40 8.46
CA ASN A 376 -4.23 7.41 7.40
C ASN A 376 -4.57 8.07 6.05
N ARG A 377 -3.52 8.45 5.31
CA ARG A 377 -3.62 9.08 3.98
C ARG A 377 -4.44 8.25 2.98
N ASP A 378 -4.40 6.92 3.07
CA ASP A 378 -5.15 6.07 2.17
C ASP A 378 -6.65 5.98 2.52
N ALA A 379 -6.99 6.03 3.81
CA ALA A 379 -8.37 6.22 4.25
C ALA A 379 -8.93 7.57 3.80
N ALA A 380 -8.14 8.65 3.86
CA ALA A 380 -8.54 9.97 3.38
C ALA A 380 -8.83 9.99 1.86
N LYS A 381 -7.98 9.33 1.05
CA LYS A 381 -8.23 9.18 -0.39
C LYS A 381 -9.52 8.40 -0.68
N LYS A 382 -9.74 7.30 0.04
CA LYS A 382 -10.95 6.45 -0.12
C LYS A 382 -12.22 7.15 0.37
N LEU A 383 -12.11 7.98 1.41
CA LEU A 383 -13.19 8.83 1.88
C LEU A 383 -13.56 9.90 0.86
N ASP A 384 -12.56 10.54 0.24
CA ASP A 384 -12.81 11.52 -0.83
C ASP A 384 -13.40 10.88 -2.10
N PHE A 385 -12.98 9.65 -2.42
CA PHE A 385 -13.60 8.83 -3.45
C PHE A 385 -15.09 8.54 -3.15
N CYS A 386 -15.41 8.10 -1.93
CA CYS A 386 -16.79 7.89 -1.50
C CYS A 386 -17.60 9.20 -1.59
N ARG A 387 -17.02 10.32 -1.15
CA ARG A 387 -17.63 11.65 -1.19
C ARG A 387 -17.99 12.06 -2.62
N LYS A 388 -17.06 11.89 -3.56
CA LYS A 388 -17.26 12.21 -4.99
C LYS A 388 -18.40 11.40 -5.59
N ILE A 389 -18.48 10.11 -5.29
CA ILE A 389 -19.57 9.25 -5.80
C ILE A 389 -20.91 9.66 -5.18
N LEU A 390 -20.97 9.82 -3.85
CA LEU A 390 -22.18 10.25 -3.15
C LEU A 390 -22.68 11.63 -3.61
N SER A 391 -21.76 12.54 -3.97
CA SER A 391 -22.11 13.87 -4.51
C SER A 391 -22.74 13.82 -5.91
N ARG A 392 -22.47 12.78 -6.69
CA ARG A 392 -23.02 12.58 -8.04
C ARG A 392 -24.38 11.88 -8.02
N GLU A 393 -24.66 11.07 -7.01
CA GLU A 393 -25.84 10.20 -6.99
C GLU A 393 -27.12 10.84 -6.42
N ASN A 394 -27.08 11.87 -5.54
CA ASN A 394 -28.31 12.58 -5.13
C ASN A 394 -28.07 13.92 -4.41
N ILE A 395 -28.59 15.02 -4.98
CA ILE A 395 -28.51 16.39 -4.44
C ILE A 395 -29.37 16.56 -3.16
N ARG A 396 -30.37 15.70 -2.93
CA ARG A 396 -31.29 15.81 -1.76
C ARG A 396 -30.74 15.23 -0.46
N GLU A 397 -29.80 14.29 -0.48
CA GLU A 397 -29.24 13.67 0.73
C GLU A 397 -28.05 14.43 1.32
N ASN A 398 -27.43 15.33 0.54
CA ASN A 398 -26.37 16.23 1.02
C ASN A 398 -26.83 17.11 2.21
N ILE A 399 -28.12 17.44 2.30
CA ILE A 399 -28.69 18.21 3.42
C ILE A 399 -28.76 17.36 4.70
N ILE A 400 -29.09 16.06 4.57
CA ILE A 400 -29.20 15.14 5.71
C ILE A 400 -27.80 14.75 6.22
N ILE A 401 -26.84 14.53 5.30
CA ILE A 401 -25.46 14.21 5.66
C ILE A 401 -24.78 15.43 6.29
N ASN A 402 -24.95 16.64 5.74
CA ASN A 402 -24.46 17.87 6.37
C ASN A 402 -25.18 18.18 7.69
N GLY A 403 -26.45 17.81 7.83
CA GLY A 403 -27.23 17.90 9.07
C GLY A 403 -26.74 16.93 10.15
N ALA A 404 -26.37 15.69 9.78
CA ALA A 404 -25.78 14.71 10.70
C ALA A 404 -24.34 15.10 11.10
N ILE A 405 -23.57 15.71 10.19
CA ILE A 405 -22.26 16.32 10.48
C ILE A 405 -22.42 17.47 11.49
N ARG A 406 -23.46 18.29 11.37
CA ARG A 406 -23.80 19.35 12.34
C ARG A 406 -24.23 18.80 13.68
N GLN A 407 -25.10 17.79 13.71
CA GLN A 407 -25.56 17.16 14.96
C GLN A 407 -24.44 16.42 15.71
N LEU A 408 -23.53 15.76 14.99
CA LEU A 408 -22.34 15.13 15.60
C LEU A 408 -21.33 16.16 16.09
N GLY A 409 -21.25 17.34 15.46
CA GLY A 409 -20.51 18.50 15.97
C GLY A 409 -21.18 19.18 17.17
N GLU A 410 -22.52 19.19 17.26
CA GLU A 410 -23.28 19.83 18.34
C GLU A 410 -23.31 19.00 19.64
N VAL A 411 -23.26 17.67 19.57
CA VAL A 411 -23.18 16.78 20.76
C VAL A 411 -21.83 16.92 21.50
N ILE A 412 -20.79 17.42 20.82
CA ILE A 412 -19.48 17.69 21.42
C ILE A 412 -19.51 18.95 22.30
N CYS A 413 -20.47 19.86 22.10
CA CYS A 413 -20.48 21.18 22.76
C CYS A 413 -21.35 21.27 24.03
N SER A 414 -22.08 20.23 24.44
CA SER A 414 -23.04 20.35 25.54
C SER A 414 -22.50 20.03 26.94
N GLY A 415 -21.17 19.99 27.14
CA GLY A 415 -20.60 19.56 28.43
C GLY A 415 -19.19 20.05 28.77
N MET A 416 -18.70 21.15 28.18
CA MET A 416 -17.34 21.64 28.40
C MET A 416 -17.32 23.04 29.00
N SER A 417 -16.40 23.27 29.93
CA SER A 417 -16.29 24.50 30.73
C SER A 417 -15.55 25.62 29.96
N GLU A 418 -15.72 26.88 30.37
CA GLU A 418 -15.14 28.06 29.68
C GLU A 418 -13.62 28.01 29.46
N ALA A 419 -12.87 27.25 30.27
CA ALA A 419 -11.42 27.03 30.10
C ALA A 419 -11.06 26.07 28.95
N GLU A 420 -12.00 25.24 28.48
CA GLU A 420 -11.80 24.31 27.36
C GLU A 420 -12.18 24.95 26.00
N SER A 421 -12.78 26.15 26.02
CA SER A 421 -13.19 26.87 24.80
C SER A 421 -12.01 27.45 24.00
N GLU A 422 -10.83 27.61 24.62
CA GLU A 422 -9.63 28.14 23.96
C GLU A 422 -8.89 27.09 23.09
N PHE A 423 -9.14 25.79 23.30
CA PHE A 423 -8.46 24.70 22.59
C PHE A 423 -9.25 24.11 21.41
N VAL A 424 -10.46 24.61 21.14
CA VAL A 424 -11.36 24.09 20.08
C VAL A 424 -10.77 24.23 18.66
N ASP A 425 -9.81 25.14 18.47
CA ASP A 425 -9.18 25.37 17.17
C ASP A 425 -7.82 24.64 16.98
N PHE A 426 -7.30 23.97 18.01
CA PHE A 426 -6.00 23.31 17.95
C PHE A 426 -6.14 21.78 17.78
N THR A 427 -5.54 21.25 16.72
CA THR A 427 -5.44 19.81 16.47
C THR A 427 -4.18 19.26 17.13
N SER A 428 -4.31 18.26 18.00
CA SER A 428 -3.13 17.56 18.54
C SER A 428 -2.48 16.67 17.48
N LEU A 429 -1.16 16.77 17.33
CA LEU A 429 -0.36 15.95 16.41
C LEU A 429 0.27 14.72 17.09
N VAL A 430 0.16 14.63 18.41
CA VAL A 430 0.67 13.53 19.25
C VAL A 430 -0.39 13.09 20.26
N SER A 431 -0.36 11.83 20.67
CA SER A 431 -1.41 11.24 21.53
C SER A 431 -1.46 11.84 22.94
N ASP A 432 -0.39 12.46 23.41
CA ASP A 432 -0.28 13.06 24.74
C ASP A 432 -0.59 14.57 24.76
N GLY A 433 -0.95 15.17 23.61
CA GLY A 433 -1.24 16.60 23.53
C GLY A 433 -0.01 17.52 23.54
N GLY A 434 1.21 16.98 23.53
CA GLY A 434 2.44 17.77 23.65
C GLY A 434 2.79 18.63 22.43
N VAL A 435 2.13 18.42 21.29
CA VAL A 435 2.29 19.22 20.07
C VAL A 435 0.91 19.50 19.49
N LEU A 436 0.46 20.75 19.62
CA LEU A 436 -0.84 21.21 19.14
C LEU A 436 -0.63 22.15 17.95
N LYS A 437 -1.48 22.04 16.92
CA LYS A 437 -1.40 22.84 15.71
C LYS A 437 -2.74 23.47 15.35
N LYS A 438 -2.73 24.76 15.04
CA LYS A 438 -3.85 25.50 14.46
C LYS A 438 -3.43 26.12 13.13
N VAL A 439 -4.19 25.90 12.07
CA VAL A 439 -3.90 26.52 10.77
C VAL A 439 -4.44 27.94 10.75
N ILE A 440 -3.57 28.95 10.60
CA ILE A 440 -3.93 30.37 10.50
C ILE A 440 -4.28 30.72 9.05
N LYS A 441 -3.43 30.27 8.10
CA LYS A 441 -3.61 30.49 6.67
C LYS A 441 -3.34 29.17 5.95
N SER A 442 -4.32 28.69 5.21
CA SER A 442 -4.15 27.48 4.39
C SER A 442 -3.06 27.69 3.33
N GLY A 443 -2.28 26.64 3.08
CA GLY A 443 -1.35 26.63 1.95
C GLY A 443 -2.09 26.72 0.62
N HIS A 444 -1.37 27.13 -0.43
CA HIS A 444 -1.93 27.29 -1.77
C HIS A 444 -1.78 26.00 -2.62
N THR A 445 -1.29 24.92 -2.02
CA THR A 445 -1.18 23.59 -2.64
C THR A 445 -1.51 22.49 -1.62
N ASP A 446 -1.78 21.27 -2.08
CA ASP A 446 -1.96 20.11 -1.19
C ASP A 446 -0.64 19.39 -0.84
N ILE A 447 0.50 19.98 -1.18
CA ILE A 447 1.82 19.33 -1.07
C ILE A 447 2.48 19.69 0.25
N SER A 448 3.03 18.67 0.89
CA SER A 448 3.75 18.76 2.16
C SER A 448 5.18 18.26 1.99
N PRO A 449 6.12 18.77 2.81
CA PRO A 449 7.47 18.26 2.83
C PRO A 449 7.48 16.79 3.25
N VAL A 450 8.39 16.01 2.69
CA VAL A 450 8.65 14.62 3.09
C VAL A 450 9.99 14.52 3.81
N LYS A 451 10.18 13.41 4.53
CA LYS A 451 11.41 13.12 5.25
C LYS A 451 12.66 13.35 4.39
N GLY A 452 13.63 14.08 4.94
CA GLY A 452 14.90 14.36 4.28
C GLY A 452 14.90 15.53 3.29
N GLU A 453 13.76 16.18 3.02
CA GLU A 453 13.75 17.45 2.29
C GLU A 453 14.34 18.58 3.14
N THR A 454 15.02 19.52 2.49
CA THR A 454 15.35 20.81 3.09
C THR A 454 14.08 21.66 3.12
N VAL A 455 13.67 22.08 4.31
CA VAL A 455 12.49 22.91 4.55
C VAL A 455 12.93 24.34 4.85
N VAL A 456 12.22 25.31 4.27
CA VAL A 456 12.47 26.75 4.43
C VAL A 456 11.27 27.38 5.12
N VAL A 457 11.47 27.93 6.32
CA VAL A 457 10.39 28.50 7.13
C VAL A 457 10.71 29.89 7.66
N HIS A 458 9.68 30.74 7.75
CA HIS A 458 9.69 31.87 8.66
C HIS A 458 8.98 31.52 9.95
N TYR A 459 9.46 32.04 11.08
CA TYR A 459 8.82 31.82 12.37
C TYR A 459 8.97 32.98 13.34
N VAL A 460 8.08 32.99 14.33
CA VAL A 460 8.15 33.80 15.53
C VAL A 460 7.85 32.91 16.73
N GLY A 461 8.76 32.86 17.71
CA GLY A 461 8.62 32.09 18.93
C GLY A 461 8.23 32.96 20.11
N PHE A 462 7.23 32.50 20.86
CA PHE A 462 6.70 33.12 22.08
C PHE A 462 6.73 32.14 23.26
N TYR A 463 6.84 32.68 24.48
CA TYR A 463 6.53 31.94 25.70
C TYR A 463 5.03 31.66 25.79
N HIS A 464 4.65 30.51 26.35
CA HIS A 464 3.25 30.13 26.53
C HIS A 464 2.98 29.66 27.97
N GLY A 465 2.06 30.33 28.65
CA GLY A 465 1.73 30.15 30.07
C GLY A 465 2.71 30.83 31.04
N GLY A 466 2.25 31.04 32.28
CA GLY A 466 3.02 31.71 33.35
C GLY A 466 3.15 33.23 33.17
N ASP A 467 4.04 33.86 33.94
CA ASP A 467 4.22 35.32 33.97
C ASP A 467 4.79 35.91 32.67
N GLU A 468 5.41 35.08 31.84
CA GLU A 468 6.04 35.46 30.57
C GLU A 468 5.15 35.20 29.34
N ASP A 469 3.89 34.76 29.54
CA ASP A 469 2.99 34.38 28.45
C ASP A 469 2.88 35.46 27.36
N GLY A 470 3.00 35.05 26.10
CA GLY A 470 2.93 35.94 24.94
C GLY A 470 4.21 36.74 24.66
N THR A 471 5.24 36.70 25.51
CA THR A 471 6.50 37.41 25.24
C THR A 471 7.31 36.70 24.13
N LYS A 472 7.82 37.48 23.17
CA LYS A 472 8.63 36.97 22.05
C LYS A 472 10.06 36.67 22.51
N PHE A 473 10.58 35.48 22.22
CA PHE A 473 11.96 35.09 22.58
C PHE A 473 12.87 34.91 21.37
N ASP A 474 12.31 34.61 20.19
CA ASP A 474 13.09 34.40 18.97
C ASP A 474 12.24 34.65 17.72
N SER A 475 12.86 35.12 16.64
CA SER A 475 12.17 35.29 15.36
C SER A 475 13.14 35.32 14.18
N SER A 476 12.84 34.52 13.15
CA SER A 476 13.56 34.62 11.89
C SER A 476 13.15 35.85 11.07
N ARG A 477 11.97 36.42 11.33
CA ARG A 477 11.52 37.67 10.69
C ARG A 477 12.32 38.87 11.17
N ASP A 478 12.65 38.93 12.47
CA ASP A 478 13.51 39.99 13.01
C ASP A 478 14.91 39.98 12.39
N ARG A 479 15.38 38.81 11.95
CA ARG A 479 16.66 38.62 11.26
C ARG A 479 16.60 38.83 9.74
N ASN A 480 15.39 38.94 9.17
CA ASN A 480 15.17 38.93 7.71
C ASN A 480 15.81 37.74 6.98
N GLU A 481 15.97 36.60 7.67
CA GLU A 481 16.60 35.40 7.11
C GLU A 481 15.77 34.17 7.48
N PRO A 482 15.16 33.45 6.50
CA PRO A 482 14.43 32.22 6.76
C PRO A 482 15.31 31.11 7.35
N LEU A 483 14.74 30.29 8.23
CA LEU A 483 15.43 29.10 8.72
C LEU A 483 15.37 28.00 7.66
N LYS A 484 16.52 27.38 7.39
CA LYS A 484 16.64 26.22 6.51
C LYS A 484 17.19 25.03 7.28
N TYR A 485 16.52 23.89 7.20
CA TYR A 485 16.98 22.66 7.86
C TYR A 485 16.42 21.42 7.16
N GLU A 486 17.07 20.27 7.32
CA GLU A 486 16.55 18.99 6.81
C GLU A 486 15.48 18.42 7.75
N SER A 487 14.31 18.10 7.17
CA SER A 487 13.14 17.61 7.92
C SER A 487 13.36 16.21 8.48
N GLU A 488 12.94 16.01 9.74
CA GLU A 488 12.97 14.73 10.47
C GLU A 488 14.38 14.14 10.69
N GLN A 489 15.38 15.01 10.86
CA GLN A 489 16.77 14.64 11.19
C GLN A 489 17.20 15.12 12.59
N GLY A 490 16.31 15.74 13.38
CA GLY A 490 16.63 16.24 14.72
C GLY A 490 17.45 17.54 14.72
N HIS A 491 17.45 18.28 13.61
CA HIS A 491 18.08 19.60 13.53
C HIS A 491 17.31 20.70 14.28
N VAL A 492 16.01 20.48 14.50
CA VAL A 492 15.10 21.37 15.23
C VAL A 492 14.46 20.63 16.40
N ILE A 493 13.71 21.36 17.24
CA ILE A 493 12.97 20.73 18.35
C ILE A 493 11.98 19.67 17.82
N LYS A 494 11.74 18.62 18.60
CA LYS A 494 10.90 17.48 18.18
C LYS A 494 9.51 17.90 17.71
N GLY A 495 8.92 18.91 18.35
CA GLY A 495 7.61 19.42 17.97
C GLY A 495 7.58 19.97 16.54
N TRP A 496 8.67 20.56 16.06
CA TRP A 496 8.78 21.05 14.68
C TRP A 496 8.96 19.93 13.68
N ASP A 497 9.79 18.94 14.00
CA ASP A 497 9.96 17.72 13.19
C ASP A 497 8.66 16.92 13.05
N ILE A 498 7.70 17.08 13.97
CA ILE A 498 6.36 16.50 13.88
C ILE A 498 5.41 17.42 13.10
N ALA A 499 5.43 18.72 13.36
CA ALA A 499 4.42 19.64 12.86
C ALA A 499 4.65 20.09 11.41
N ILE A 500 5.88 20.42 11.03
CA ILE A 500 6.19 20.99 9.72
C ILE A 500 5.91 20.02 8.56
N PRO A 501 6.15 18.70 8.67
CA PRO A 501 5.69 17.71 7.68
C PRO A 501 4.17 17.69 7.44
N THR A 502 3.37 18.22 8.37
CA THR A 502 1.91 18.32 8.20
C THR A 502 1.48 19.59 7.48
N MET A 503 2.37 20.57 7.33
CA MET A 503 2.06 21.85 6.69
C MET A 503 1.98 21.71 5.17
N LYS A 504 1.18 22.56 4.55
CA LYS A 504 1.09 22.75 3.10
C LYS A 504 2.02 23.88 2.64
N LEU A 505 2.50 23.83 1.40
CA LEU A 505 3.33 24.92 0.85
C LEU A 505 2.59 26.27 0.92
N GLY A 506 3.22 27.26 1.55
CA GLY A 506 2.64 28.57 1.84
C GLY A 506 1.67 28.62 3.02
N GLU A 507 1.49 27.52 3.76
CA GLU A 507 0.67 27.49 4.98
C GLU A 507 1.32 28.29 6.10
N MET A 508 0.49 28.99 6.86
CA MET A 508 0.86 29.57 8.14
C MET A 508 0.09 28.86 9.25
N CYS A 509 0.79 28.43 10.29
CA CYS A 509 0.18 27.76 11.44
C CYS A 509 0.72 28.32 12.76
N GLU A 510 -0.09 28.15 13.80
CA GLU A 510 0.30 28.35 15.18
C GLU A 510 0.55 26.97 15.81
N LEU A 511 1.68 26.80 16.48
CA LEU A 511 2.06 25.59 17.18
C LEU A 511 2.21 25.86 18.66
N ILE A 512 1.63 25.02 19.50
CA ILE A 512 1.94 24.97 20.94
C ILE A 512 2.73 23.68 21.18
N VAL A 513 3.93 23.82 21.72
CA VAL A 513 4.87 22.72 21.93
C VAL A 513 5.22 22.64 23.42
N SER A 514 4.87 21.53 24.05
CA SER A 514 5.23 21.25 25.44
C SER A 514 6.74 21.07 25.59
N SER A 515 7.23 21.21 26.82
CA SER A 515 8.66 21.10 27.13
C SER A 515 9.31 19.81 26.62
N GLU A 516 8.61 18.67 26.70
CA GLU A 516 9.09 17.34 26.31
C GLU A 516 9.40 17.25 24.80
N TYR A 517 8.65 18.00 23.99
CA TYR A 517 8.82 18.11 22.54
C TYR A 517 9.60 19.35 22.12
N GLY A 518 9.88 20.24 23.07
CA GLY A 518 10.65 21.47 22.91
C GLY A 518 12.06 21.38 23.50
N TYR A 519 12.34 22.24 24.48
CA TYR A 519 13.67 22.46 25.05
C TYR A 519 13.94 21.68 26.35
N GLN A 520 12.99 20.86 26.82
CA GLN A 520 13.08 20.08 28.06
C GLN A 520 13.36 20.94 29.32
N ASP A 521 12.91 22.19 29.31
CA ASP A 521 13.10 23.20 30.37
C ASP A 521 11.86 23.39 31.26
N LYS A 522 10.86 22.51 31.13
CA LYS A 522 9.53 22.57 31.77
C LYS A 522 8.67 23.76 31.35
N LYS A 523 9.05 24.49 30.29
CA LYS A 523 8.23 25.58 29.76
C LYS A 523 7.61 25.19 28.42
N THR A 524 6.34 25.52 28.24
CA THR A 524 5.65 25.40 26.95
C THR A 524 5.99 26.60 26.07
N ARG A 525 6.06 26.38 24.76
CA ARG A 525 6.38 27.41 23.77
C ARG A 525 5.32 27.46 22.69
N ARG A 526 5.06 28.66 22.20
CA ARG A 526 4.14 28.91 21.09
C ARG A 526 4.92 29.44 19.90
N PHE A 527 4.63 28.94 18.71
CA PHE A 527 5.31 29.34 17.49
C PHE A 527 4.29 29.69 16.42
N GLU A 528 4.49 30.83 15.77
CA GLU A 528 3.85 31.11 14.49
C GLU A 528 4.83 30.74 13.39
N ILE A 529 4.48 29.82 12.51
CA ILE A 529 5.36 29.28 11.46
C ILE A 529 4.70 29.45 10.10
N GLU A 530 5.44 29.97 9.13
CA GLU A 530 5.09 30.05 7.72
C GLU A 530 6.02 29.14 6.90
N LEU A 531 5.45 28.17 6.20
CA LEU A 531 6.19 27.28 5.32
C LEU A 531 6.39 27.94 3.95
N LEU A 532 7.60 28.41 3.68
CA LEU A 532 7.92 29.17 2.47
C LEU A 532 8.22 28.27 1.28
N ASP A 533 9.05 27.24 1.50
CA ASP A 533 9.50 26.32 0.44
C ASP A 533 10.02 25.00 1.04
N PHE A 534 10.13 23.98 0.21
CA PHE A 534 10.88 22.76 0.53
C PHE A 534 11.39 22.09 -0.76
N TYR A 535 12.55 21.44 -0.66
CA TYR A 535 13.19 20.79 -1.81
C TYR A 535 14.10 19.63 -1.39
N GLY A 536 14.21 18.64 -2.28
CA GLY A 536 15.08 17.49 -2.12
C GLY A 536 16.53 17.77 -2.56
N ARG A 537 17.16 16.78 -3.19
CA ARG A 537 18.56 16.87 -3.64
C ARG A 537 18.70 17.70 -4.90
N ASP A 538 19.77 18.46 -5.02
CA ASP A 538 20.09 19.23 -6.23
C ASP A 538 20.58 18.29 -7.35
N VAL A 539 19.89 18.32 -8.50
CA VAL A 539 20.23 17.58 -9.73
C VAL A 539 20.51 18.51 -10.91
N SER A 540 20.68 19.80 -10.65
CA SER A 540 20.97 20.80 -11.65
C SER A 540 22.39 20.70 -12.22
N PRO A 541 22.63 21.25 -13.42
CA PRO A 541 23.97 21.37 -13.98
C PRO A 541 24.90 22.11 -13.01
N LYS A 542 26.02 21.48 -12.66
CA LYS A 542 27.04 22.02 -11.74
C LYS A 542 26.51 22.33 -10.32
N PHE A 543 25.37 21.74 -9.91
CA PHE A 543 24.75 21.96 -8.60
C PHE A 543 24.49 23.45 -8.31
N ASN A 544 23.88 24.13 -9.27
CA ASN A 544 23.57 25.57 -9.20
C ASN A 544 22.21 25.87 -8.53
N GLY A 545 21.49 24.87 -8.03
CA GLY A 545 20.19 25.01 -7.38
C GLY A 545 19.00 25.25 -8.32
N SER A 546 19.14 25.06 -9.63
CA SER A 546 18.03 25.31 -10.56
C SER A 546 17.02 24.15 -10.64
N VAL A 547 17.39 22.94 -10.23
CA VAL A 547 16.54 21.75 -10.30
C VAL A 547 16.77 20.88 -9.06
N TYR A 548 15.71 20.65 -8.29
CA TYR A 548 15.73 19.74 -7.16
C TYR A 548 14.81 18.56 -7.39
N LEU A 549 15.26 17.38 -6.99
CA LEU A 549 14.54 16.12 -7.10
C LEU A 549 14.26 15.54 -5.71
N THR A 550 13.00 15.22 -5.45
CA THR A 550 12.55 14.51 -4.25
C THR A 550 11.90 13.20 -4.65
N GLN A 551 12.56 12.09 -4.34
CA GLN A 551 12.00 10.76 -4.55
C GLN A 551 10.85 10.51 -3.57
N LEU A 552 9.68 10.10 -4.06
CA LEU A 552 8.49 9.82 -3.25
C LEU A 552 8.24 8.31 -3.11
N THR A 553 8.51 7.55 -4.17
CA THR A 553 8.49 6.08 -4.18
C THR A 553 9.74 5.56 -4.87
N HIS A 554 10.15 4.33 -4.59
CA HIS A 554 11.28 3.70 -5.30
C HIS A 554 10.81 3.05 -6.60
N GLY A 555 11.60 3.21 -7.66
CA GLY A 555 11.46 2.49 -8.92
C GLY A 555 12.42 1.30 -9.03
N ASN A 556 12.47 0.70 -10.22
CA ASN A 556 13.45 -0.33 -10.57
C ASN A 556 14.78 0.31 -10.98
N GLU A 557 15.73 0.40 -10.05
CA GLU A 557 17.04 1.05 -10.26
C GLU A 557 17.86 0.47 -11.42
N ALA A 558 17.58 -0.75 -11.87
CA ALA A 558 18.22 -1.34 -13.04
C ALA A 558 17.86 -0.60 -14.35
N ASN A 559 16.72 0.08 -14.37
CA ASN A 559 16.17 0.77 -15.53
C ASN A 559 16.05 2.26 -15.23
N SER A 560 17.02 3.05 -15.69
CA SER A 560 17.00 4.50 -15.57
C SER A 560 17.01 5.15 -16.96
N PRO A 561 16.20 6.19 -17.21
CA PRO A 561 16.21 6.91 -18.47
C PRO A 561 17.60 7.46 -18.77
N ARG A 562 18.01 7.39 -20.04
CA ARG A 562 19.28 7.95 -20.52
C ARG A 562 19.06 8.90 -21.69
N PRO A 563 19.99 9.85 -21.94
CA PRO A 563 19.90 10.71 -23.11
C PRO A 563 19.73 9.91 -24.42
N GLY A 564 18.78 10.33 -25.26
CA GLY A 564 18.48 9.67 -26.53
C GLY A 564 17.69 8.35 -26.43
N SER A 565 17.19 8.00 -25.24
CA SER A 565 16.29 6.84 -25.03
C SER A 565 14.83 7.27 -24.97
N MET A 566 13.93 6.42 -25.45
CA MET A 566 12.48 6.66 -25.30
C MET A 566 12.05 6.48 -23.84
N CYS A 567 11.25 7.41 -23.33
CA CYS A 567 10.69 7.37 -21.99
C CYS A 567 9.22 7.79 -22.01
N GLU A 568 8.41 7.04 -21.28
CA GLU A 568 7.00 7.33 -21.04
C GLU A 568 6.81 7.75 -19.59
N ILE A 569 6.26 8.94 -19.39
CA ILE A 569 6.04 9.53 -18.08
C ILE A 569 4.59 9.99 -17.93
N HIS A 570 4.10 9.99 -16.70
CA HIS A 570 2.95 10.79 -16.31
C HIS A 570 3.47 12.09 -15.69
N ALA A 571 3.15 13.23 -16.29
CA ALA A 571 3.60 14.55 -15.85
C ALA A 571 2.43 15.40 -15.35
N LEU A 572 2.44 15.72 -14.05
CA LEU A 572 1.52 16.67 -13.42
C LEU A 572 2.31 17.91 -12.99
N GLY A 573 2.19 18.99 -13.77
CA GLY A 573 2.89 20.25 -13.53
C GLY A 573 1.98 21.30 -12.90
N TYR A 574 2.48 22.09 -11.97
CA TYR A 574 1.77 23.22 -11.36
C TYR A 574 2.71 24.39 -11.05
N CYS A 575 2.12 25.60 -11.03
CA CYS A 575 2.80 26.85 -10.73
C CYS A 575 1.86 27.74 -9.90
N GLY A 576 2.30 28.15 -8.70
CA GLY A 576 1.49 29.02 -7.83
C GLY A 576 0.09 28.47 -7.50
N GLY A 577 -0.04 27.15 -7.34
CA GLY A 577 -1.33 26.47 -7.07
C GLY A 577 -2.21 26.21 -8.30
N LYS A 578 -1.83 26.70 -9.49
CA LYS A 578 -2.52 26.42 -10.75
C LYS A 578 -1.90 25.21 -11.44
N VAL A 579 -2.73 24.22 -11.79
CA VAL A 579 -2.31 23.10 -12.64
C VAL A 579 -1.99 23.61 -14.05
N LEU A 580 -0.77 23.33 -14.52
CA LEU A 580 -0.28 23.67 -15.85
C LEU A 580 -0.58 22.56 -16.85
N GLU A 581 -0.34 21.32 -16.46
CA GLU A 581 -0.61 20.12 -17.26
C GLU A 581 -0.78 18.89 -16.37
N ASP A 582 -1.53 17.91 -16.87
CA ASP A 582 -1.75 16.59 -16.27
C ASP A 582 -1.96 15.60 -17.43
N ARG A 583 -0.90 14.90 -17.84
CA ARG A 583 -0.92 14.02 -19.02
C ARG A 583 0.21 13.00 -19.03
N ASP A 584 -0.04 11.91 -19.74
CA ASP A 584 1.00 10.96 -20.14
C ASP A 584 1.73 11.48 -21.38
N VAL A 585 3.06 11.40 -21.38
CA VAL A 585 3.94 11.86 -22.46
C VAL A 585 4.98 10.80 -22.74
N CYS A 586 5.09 10.39 -24.01
CA CYS A 586 6.13 9.48 -24.48
C CYS A 586 7.05 10.25 -25.43
N PHE A 587 8.33 10.34 -25.09
CA PHE A 587 9.29 11.17 -25.81
C PHE A 587 10.73 10.68 -25.65
N VAL A 588 11.66 11.22 -26.45
CA VAL A 588 13.09 10.94 -26.33
C VAL A 588 13.69 11.85 -25.26
N ILE A 589 14.42 11.29 -24.30
CA ILE A 589 15.14 12.09 -23.29
C ILE A 589 16.16 13.02 -23.98
N GLY A 590 16.08 14.30 -23.66
CA GLY A 590 16.80 15.41 -24.30
C GLY A 590 15.99 16.17 -25.35
N ASP A 591 14.78 15.71 -25.68
CA ASP A 591 13.90 16.24 -26.73
C ASP A 591 12.64 16.91 -26.17
N PHE A 592 12.78 17.52 -24.99
CA PHE A 592 11.69 18.06 -24.18
C PHE A 592 10.93 19.21 -24.87
N GLU A 593 11.61 20.00 -25.71
CA GLU A 593 11.00 21.11 -26.45
C GLU A 593 9.91 20.60 -27.40
N GLU A 594 10.12 19.44 -28.04
CA GLU A 594 9.17 18.87 -29.02
C GLU A 594 7.84 18.49 -28.37
N VAL A 595 7.88 18.09 -27.09
CA VAL A 595 6.69 17.74 -26.30
C VAL A 595 6.22 18.85 -25.38
N GLY A 596 6.89 20.01 -25.38
CA GLY A 596 6.54 21.17 -24.56
C GLY A 596 6.68 20.92 -23.06
N LEU A 597 7.73 20.21 -22.65
CA LEU A 597 8.15 20.03 -21.25
C LEU A 597 9.33 20.95 -20.91
N PRO A 598 9.54 21.33 -19.64
CA PRO A 598 10.68 22.18 -19.26
C PRO A 598 12.00 21.37 -19.23
N GLU A 599 13.11 22.02 -19.58
CA GLU A 599 14.46 21.41 -19.60
C GLU A 599 14.83 20.77 -18.25
N GLY A 600 14.51 21.46 -17.14
CA GLY A 600 14.78 20.97 -15.80
C GLY A 600 14.07 19.66 -15.47
N LEU A 601 12.91 19.39 -16.08
CA LEU A 601 12.21 18.13 -15.89
C LEU A 601 12.93 16.99 -16.61
N ASP A 602 13.26 17.19 -17.89
CA ASP A 602 14.01 16.22 -18.69
C ASP A 602 15.33 15.81 -18.00
N ARG A 603 16.02 16.81 -17.44
CA ARG A 603 17.23 16.58 -16.68
C ARG A 603 17.00 15.73 -15.43
N ALA A 604 15.93 16.00 -14.69
CA ALA A 604 15.59 15.27 -13.48
C ALA A 604 15.26 13.79 -13.76
N LEU A 605 14.63 13.48 -14.90
CA LEU A 605 14.30 12.11 -15.30
C LEU A 605 15.53 11.20 -15.42
N CYS A 606 16.69 11.75 -15.82
CA CYS A 606 17.96 11.01 -15.86
C CYS A 606 18.44 10.52 -14.48
N TYR A 607 17.88 11.03 -13.39
CA TYR A 607 18.22 10.67 -12.01
C TYR A 607 17.12 9.85 -11.31
N MET A 608 16.12 9.40 -12.06
CA MET A 608 15.01 8.59 -11.60
C MET A 608 15.08 7.19 -12.23
N SER A 609 14.22 6.28 -11.77
CA SER A 609 14.13 4.92 -12.30
C SER A 609 12.72 4.53 -12.75
N GLU A 610 12.60 3.49 -13.57
CA GLU A 610 11.30 3.00 -14.07
C GLU A 610 10.35 2.65 -12.92
N GLY A 611 9.13 3.19 -12.93
CA GLY A 611 8.15 3.04 -11.85
C GLY A 611 8.30 4.02 -10.68
N GLU A 612 9.39 4.81 -10.64
CA GLU A 612 9.61 5.84 -9.62
C GLU A 612 8.61 6.99 -9.75
N GLU A 613 8.04 7.40 -8.62
CA GLU A 613 7.32 8.67 -8.49
C GLU A 613 8.20 9.67 -7.74
N ALA A 614 8.39 10.85 -8.33
CA ALA A 614 9.20 11.90 -7.74
C ALA A 614 8.55 13.28 -7.93
N ARG A 615 8.97 14.21 -7.07
CA ARG A 615 8.65 15.62 -7.18
C ARG A 615 9.88 16.35 -7.69
N VAL A 616 9.71 17.14 -8.75
CA VAL A 616 10.77 17.95 -9.35
C VAL A 616 10.42 19.41 -9.15
N ARG A 617 11.29 20.15 -8.46
CA ARG A 617 11.19 21.61 -8.30
C ARG A 617 12.18 22.27 -9.25
N ILE A 618 11.68 23.14 -10.13
CA ILE A 618 12.45 23.76 -11.21
C ILE A 618 12.37 25.28 -11.05
N CYS A 619 13.54 25.92 -11.03
CA CYS A 619 13.71 27.37 -11.02
C CYS A 619 14.32 27.85 -12.34
N GLY A 620 14.11 29.11 -12.69
CA GLY A 620 14.81 29.73 -13.81
C GLY A 620 16.34 29.56 -13.65
N PRO A 621 17.11 29.28 -14.71
CA PRO A 621 16.80 29.34 -16.15
C PRO A 621 16.24 28.05 -16.77
N MET A 622 16.04 26.97 -16.00
CA MET A 622 15.70 25.62 -16.50
C MET A 622 14.19 25.37 -16.64
N THR A 623 13.38 26.41 -16.54
CA THR A 623 11.92 26.37 -16.71
C THR A 623 11.55 26.35 -18.19
N PHE A 624 10.34 26.78 -18.53
CA PHE A 624 9.98 27.10 -19.91
C PHE A 624 10.78 28.29 -20.44
N THR A 625 10.93 28.36 -21.75
CA THR A 625 11.49 29.55 -22.41
C THR A 625 10.63 30.79 -22.09
N PRO A 626 11.18 32.03 -22.17
CA PRO A 626 10.39 33.24 -21.92
C PRO A 626 9.13 33.35 -22.80
N CYS A 627 9.22 32.90 -24.05
CA CYS A 627 8.10 32.88 -25.00
C CYS A 627 7.00 31.89 -24.57
N GLU A 628 7.37 30.67 -24.19
CA GLU A 628 6.41 29.66 -23.73
C GLU A 628 5.80 30.02 -22.39
N SER A 629 6.59 30.57 -21.47
CA SER A 629 6.12 31.06 -20.17
C SER A 629 5.02 32.10 -20.36
N THR A 630 5.23 33.05 -21.27
CA THR A 630 4.25 34.08 -21.61
C THR A 630 2.97 33.45 -22.19
N THR A 631 3.12 32.50 -23.10
CA THR A 631 2.00 31.79 -23.73
C THR A 631 1.16 31.01 -22.71
N ARG A 632 1.81 30.43 -21.69
CA ARG A 632 1.17 29.65 -20.62
C ARG A 632 0.68 30.52 -19.45
N GLY A 633 0.90 31.83 -19.49
CA GLY A 633 0.55 32.76 -18.41
C GLY A 633 1.34 32.51 -17.13
N ILE A 634 2.60 32.06 -17.25
CA ILE A 634 3.52 31.80 -16.15
C ILE A 634 4.34 33.08 -15.92
N PRO A 635 4.27 33.69 -14.72
CA PRO A 635 5.08 34.86 -14.39
C PRO A 635 6.58 34.56 -14.49
N GLN A 636 7.38 35.57 -14.86
CA GLN A 636 8.82 35.44 -14.91
C GLN A 636 9.40 35.07 -13.53
N ASN A 637 10.41 34.19 -13.49
CA ASN A 637 11.02 33.65 -12.27
C ASN A 637 10.09 32.81 -11.39
N SER A 638 8.97 32.33 -11.92
CA SER A 638 8.12 31.38 -11.18
C SER A 638 8.84 30.05 -10.95
N ILE A 639 8.62 29.47 -9.78
CA ILE A 639 9.05 28.12 -9.46
C ILE A 639 8.00 27.16 -10.02
N LEU A 640 8.45 26.22 -10.85
CA LEU A 640 7.62 25.15 -11.34
C LEU A 640 7.80 23.92 -10.45
N TYR A 641 6.71 23.25 -10.18
CA TYR A 641 6.75 21.97 -9.49
C TYR A 641 6.05 20.93 -10.36
N TYR A 642 6.72 19.79 -10.52
CA TYR A 642 6.19 18.65 -11.25
C TYR A 642 6.12 17.45 -10.31
N LEU A 643 4.98 16.76 -10.31
CA LEU A 643 4.87 15.41 -9.80
C LEU A 643 4.95 14.48 -11.01
N VAL A 644 5.99 13.67 -11.07
CA VAL A 644 6.27 12.83 -12.23
C VAL A 644 6.39 11.38 -11.84
N LYS A 645 5.81 10.52 -12.65
CA LYS A 645 5.97 9.06 -12.58
C LYS A 645 6.58 8.56 -13.87
N ILE A 646 7.66 7.80 -13.79
CA ILE A 646 8.15 7.06 -14.96
C ILE A 646 7.30 5.81 -15.12
N ILE A 647 6.54 5.73 -16.21
CA ILE A 647 5.70 4.57 -16.54
C ILE A 647 6.58 3.48 -17.14
N SER A 648 7.38 3.84 -18.14
CA SER A 648 8.30 2.93 -18.82
C SER A 648 9.48 3.69 -19.41
N CYS A 649 10.62 3.03 -19.60
CA CYS A 649 11.74 3.59 -20.36
C CYS A 649 12.46 2.50 -21.16
N GLU A 650 13.06 2.89 -22.29
CA GLU A 650 13.82 1.99 -23.15
C GLU A 650 15.02 1.41 -22.39
N GLN A 651 14.99 0.09 -22.14
CA GLN A 651 16.05 -0.61 -21.44
C GLN A 651 17.32 -0.67 -22.30
N ARG A 652 18.39 -0.05 -21.80
CA ARG A 652 19.73 -0.16 -22.39
C ARG A 652 20.55 -1.18 -21.61
N LYS A 653 21.02 -2.21 -22.30
CA LYS A 653 21.95 -3.19 -21.72
C LYS A 653 23.23 -2.48 -21.28
N SER A 654 23.66 -2.72 -20.04
CA SER A 654 24.98 -2.27 -19.61
C SER A 654 26.07 -3.02 -20.38
N ALA A 655 27.18 -2.35 -20.67
CA ALA A 655 28.38 -2.98 -21.23
C ALA A 655 28.88 -4.15 -20.35
N ALA A 656 28.55 -4.15 -19.05
CA ALA A 656 28.89 -5.25 -18.13
C ALA A 656 28.15 -6.56 -18.40
N VAL A 657 27.01 -6.53 -19.10
CA VAL A 657 26.19 -7.72 -19.41
C VAL A 657 26.86 -8.58 -20.48
N PHE A 658 27.68 -7.99 -21.34
CA PHE A 658 28.35 -8.70 -22.43
C PHE A 658 29.61 -9.40 -21.93
N ALA A 659 29.82 -10.64 -22.38
CA ALA A 659 30.88 -11.50 -21.85
C ALA A 659 32.23 -11.16 -22.46
N THR A 660 32.27 -10.87 -23.77
CA THR A 660 33.51 -10.65 -24.51
C THR A 660 33.78 -9.17 -24.76
N PHE A 661 35.06 -8.78 -24.91
CA PHE A 661 35.43 -7.42 -25.30
C PHE A 661 34.83 -7.03 -26.65
N HIS A 662 34.78 -7.97 -27.59
CA HIS A 662 34.21 -7.76 -28.92
C HIS A 662 32.72 -7.40 -28.86
N GLU A 663 31.91 -8.17 -28.14
CA GLU A 663 30.48 -7.87 -27.94
C GLU A 663 30.26 -6.50 -27.28
N LYS A 664 31.10 -6.13 -26.30
CA LYS A 664 31.06 -4.81 -25.67
C LYS A 664 31.32 -3.70 -26.69
N MET A 665 32.32 -3.88 -27.55
CA MET A 665 32.67 -2.91 -28.58
C MET A 665 31.58 -2.80 -29.65
N GLU A 666 30.99 -3.91 -30.11
CA GLU A 666 29.87 -3.90 -31.05
C GLU A 666 28.65 -3.15 -30.46
N HIS A 667 28.34 -3.41 -29.19
CA HIS A 667 27.27 -2.70 -28.50
C HIS A 667 27.54 -1.18 -28.42
N LEU A 668 28.74 -0.78 -28.00
CA LEU A 668 29.13 0.64 -27.96
C LEU A 668 29.11 1.29 -29.36
N GLN A 669 29.49 0.56 -30.41
CA GLN A 669 29.41 1.03 -31.78
C GLN A 669 27.96 1.27 -32.22
N SER A 670 27.02 0.39 -31.84
CA SER A 670 25.60 0.56 -32.13
C SER A 670 25.03 1.84 -31.48
N LEU A 671 25.41 2.12 -30.24
CA LEU A 671 25.00 3.31 -29.50
C LEU A 671 25.60 4.59 -30.10
N LYS A 672 26.86 4.53 -30.54
CA LYS A 672 27.50 5.63 -31.28
C LYS A 672 26.74 5.92 -32.57
N GLN A 673 26.25 4.87 -33.25
CA GLN A 673 25.46 5.05 -34.48
C GLN A 673 24.13 5.75 -34.18
N LYS A 674 23.43 5.40 -33.10
CA LYS A 674 22.23 6.11 -32.63
C LYS A 674 22.54 7.59 -32.33
N ALA A 675 23.66 7.90 -31.67
CA ALA A 675 24.09 9.28 -31.45
C ALA A 675 24.39 10.05 -32.76
N ASN A 676 24.96 9.37 -33.77
CA ASN A 676 25.19 9.95 -35.10
C ASN A 676 23.87 10.29 -35.82
N GLU A 677 22.78 9.57 -35.57
CA GLU A 677 21.47 9.87 -36.14
C GLU A 677 20.95 11.22 -35.62
N PHE A 678 21.12 11.52 -34.33
CA PHE A 678 20.78 12.83 -33.77
C PHE A 678 21.64 13.97 -34.35
N ILE A 679 22.92 13.72 -34.65
CA ILE A 679 23.77 14.68 -35.39
C ILE A 679 23.18 14.96 -36.77
N LYS A 680 22.73 13.94 -37.50
CA LYS A 680 22.10 14.09 -38.82
C LYS A 680 20.76 14.83 -38.71
N ALA A 681 20.00 14.57 -37.65
CA ALA A 681 18.76 15.26 -37.33
C ALA A 681 18.95 16.69 -36.79
N ARG A 682 20.21 17.17 -36.66
CA ARG A 682 20.57 18.48 -36.11
C ARG A 682 20.19 18.68 -34.64
N LYS A 683 19.88 17.61 -33.91
CA LYS A 683 19.65 17.61 -32.46
C LYS A 683 20.99 17.47 -31.74
N TYR A 684 21.81 18.52 -31.83
CA TYR A 684 23.22 18.47 -31.41
C TYR A 684 23.39 18.29 -29.89
N GLN A 685 22.50 18.87 -29.08
CA GLN A 685 22.57 18.76 -27.62
C GLN A 685 22.35 17.30 -27.16
N ILE A 686 21.30 16.64 -27.63
CA ILE A 686 21.05 15.21 -27.37
C ILE A 686 22.26 14.36 -27.76
N ALA A 687 22.86 14.64 -28.91
CA ALA A 687 24.06 13.92 -29.34
C ALA A 687 25.25 14.13 -28.40
N VAL A 688 25.47 15.35 -27.89
CA VAL A 688 26.52 15.64 -26.89
C VAL A 688 26.30 14.83 -25.61
N ASP A 689 25.06 14.78 -25.12
CA ASP A 689 24.71 14.08 -23.90
C ASP A 689 24.87 12.57 -24.07
N MET A 690 24.45 12.02 -25.21
CA MET A 690 24.72 10.64 -25.58
C MET A 690 26.21 10.33 -25.65
N TYR A 691 27.03 11.15 -26.33
CA TYR A 691 28.47 10.90 -26.39
C TYR A 691 29.13 10.94 -25.00
N SER A 692 28.65 11.80 -24.11
CA SER A 692 29.13 11.89 -22.73
C SER A 692 28.76 10.64 -21.93
N ASP A 693 27.53 10.15 -22.08
CA ASP A 693 27.08 8.89 -21.47
C ASP A 693 27.86 7.68 -22.02
N LEU A 694 28.10 7.61 -23.34
CA LEU A 694 28.94 6.58 -23.95
C LEU A 694 30.39 6.61 -23.43
N LEU A 695 30.98 7.80 -23.29
CA LEU A 695 32.34 7.94 -22.74
C LEU A 695 32.42 7.43 -21.31
N SER A 696 31.39 7.65 -20.50
CA SER A 696 31.25 7.08 -19.15
C SER A 696 31.17 5.56 -19.20
N ASP A 697 30.34 4.99 -20.08
CA ASP A 697 30.26 3.54 -20.26
C ASP A 697 31.61 2.92 -20.68
N CYS A 698 32.40 3.63 -21.49
CA CYS A 698 33.74 3.19 -21.90
C CYS A 698 34.77 3.16 -20.75
N LEU A 699 34.52 3.80 -19.60
CA LEU A 699 35.40 3.69 -18.42
C LEU A 699 35.27 2.31 -17.75
N GLY A 700 34.10 1.69 -17.83
CA GLY A 700 33.81 0.38 -17.23
C GLY A 700 34.21 -0.82 -18.08
N VAL A 701 34.82 -0.62 -19.25
CA VAL A 701 35.19 -1.73 -20.16
C VAL A 701 36.60 -2.24 -19.81
N PRO A 702 36.74 -3.49 -19.30
CA PRO A 702 38.04 -4.08 -19.05
C PRO A 702 38.75 -4.42 -20.38
N THR A 703 40.06 -4.17 -20.43
CA THR A 703 40.91 -4.46 -21.60
C THR A 703 41.98 -5.47 -21.23
N ASN A 704 42.11 -6.54 -22.01
CA ASN A 704 43.13 -7.57 -21.85
C ASN A 704 44.23 -7.35 -22.90
N GLY A 705 45.33 -6.73 -22.45
CA GLY A 705 46.50 -6.47 -23.30
C GLY A 705 46.44 -5.16 -24.09
N TYR A 706 47.52 -4.90 -24.82
CA TYR A 706 47.75 -3.63 -25.50
C TYR A 706 46.77 -3.38 -26.66
N GLU A 707 46.44 -4.41 -27.44
CA GLU A 707 45.58 -4.28 -28.63
C GLU A 707 44.16 -3.81 -28.26
N GLN A 708 43.53 -4.45 -27.27
CA GLN A 708 42.19 -4.05 -26.80
C GLN A 708 42.20 -2.65 -26.17
N HIS A 709 43.28 -2.31 -25.45
CA HIS A 709 43.44 -0.98 -24.88
C HIS A 709 43.56 0.09 -25.97
N ALA A 710 44.35 -0.17 -27.01
CA ALA A 710 44.49 0.72 -28.16
C ALA A 710 43.17 0.85 -28.94
N GLU A 711 42.43 -0.24 -29.14
CA GLU A 711 41.11 -0.22 -29.79
C GLU A 711 40.10 0.64 -29.03
N LEU A 712 39.99 0.45 -27.70
CA LEU A 712 39.10 1.23 -26.85
C LEU A 712 39.47 2.71 -26.83
N ASN A 713 40.77 3.04 -26.75
CA ASN A 713 41.23 4.43 -26.78
C ASN A 713 40.98 5.10 -28.14
N ASN A 714 41.18 4.37 -29.25
CA ASN A 714 40.80 4.85 -30.58
C ASN A 714 39.30 5.14 -30.67
N PHE A 715 38.47 4.27 -30.10
CA PHE A 715 37.03 4.48 -30.03
C PHE A 715 36.65 5.72 -29.20
N LYS A 716 37.23 5.86 -27.99
CA LYS A 716 37.05 7.07 -27.15
C LYS A 716 37.47 8.35 -27.89
N CYS A 717 38.59 8.31 -28.61
CA CYS A 717 39.06 9.44 -29.41
C CYS A 717 38.02 9.83 -30.48
N VAL A 718 37.41 8.85 -31.17
CA VAL A 718 36.32 9.11 -32.13
C VAL A 718 35.08 9.72 -31.46
N LEU A 719 34.73 9.29 -30.24
CA LEU A 719 33.61 9.88 -29.49
C LEU A 719 33.88 11.35 -29.13
N HIS A 720 35.07 11.66 -28.58
CA HIS A 720 35.47 13.04 -28.30
C HIS A 720 35.48 13.91 -29.55
N GLN A 721 35.97 13.36 -30.66
CA GLN A 721 35.93 14.02 -31.96
C GLN A 721 34.48 14.39 -32.30
N ASN A 722 33.55 13.42 -32.31
CA ASN A 722 32.14 13.66 -32.66
C ASN A 722 31.44 14.63 -31.69
N LYS A 723 31.75 14.54 -30.39
CA LYS A 723 31.27 15.48 -29.36
C LYS A 723 31.75 16.91 -29.65
N ALA A 724 33.02 17.10 -29.99
CA ALA A 724 33.57 18.41 -30.38
C ALA A 724 32.86 19.00 -31.60
N TYR A 725 32.52 18.17 -32.60
CA TYR A 725 31.74 18.64 -33.74
C TYR A 725 30.35 19.10 -33.38
N ALA A 726 29.68 18.41 -32.46
CA ALA A 726 28.37 18.82 -31.97
C ALA A 726 28.46 20.19 -31.24
N PHE A 727 29.47 20.39 -30.39
CA PHE A 727 29.71 21.69 -29.75
C PHE A 727 30.03 22.83 -30.73
N LEU A 728 30.79 22.56 -31.80
CA LEU A 728 31.01 23.55 -32.87
C LEU A 728 29.69 23.99 -33.50
N LYS A 729 28.75 23.05 -33.72
CA LYS A 729 27.43 23.37 -34.27
C LYS A 729 26.53 24.12 -33.27
N LEU A 730 26.69 23.86 -31.98
CA LEU A 730 26.05 24.61 -30.90
C LEU A 730 26.68 26.01 -30.67
N LYS A 731 27.81 26.32 -31.32
CA LYS A 731 28.60 27.54 -31.12
C LYS A 731 29.11 27.70 -29.68
N SER A 732 29.50 26.58 -29.07
CA SER A 732 30.08 26.50 -27.72
C SER A 732 31.58 26.21 -27.83
N PRO A 733 32.43 27.23 -28.11
CA PRO A 733 33.82 26.99 -28.46
C PRO A 733 34.68 26.48 -27.30
N GLN A 734 34.39 26.85 -26.05
CA GLN A 734 35.17 26.42 -24.89
C GLN A 734 35.03 24.92 -24.64
N GLU A 735 33.79 24.43 -24.65
CA GLU A 735 33.44 23.02 -24.49
C GLU A 735 33.97 22.19 -25.68
N CYS A 736 33.97 22.76 -26.88
CA CYS A 736 34.63 22.14 -28.04
C CYS A 736 36.14 21.97 -27.83
N LEU A 737 36.83 23.01 -27.35
CA LEU A 737 38.27 22.94 -27.09
C LEU A 737 38.61 21.88 -26.04
N GLU A 738 37.80 21.78 -24.98
CA GLU A 738 37.96 20.74 -23.96
C GLU A 738 37.78 19.32 -24.53
N ALA A 739 36.72 19.10 -25.32
CA ALA A 739 36.49 17.83 -25.98
C ALA A 739 37.63 17.47 -26.96
N CYS A 740 38.14 18.45 -27.73
CA CYS A 740 39.29 18.25 -28.61
C CYS A 740 40.55 17.91 -27.82
N LYS A 741 40.80 18.59 -26.70
CA LYS A 741 41.95 18.30 -25.82
C LYS A 741 41.91 16.86 -25.32
N GLN A 742 40.78 16.43 -24.76
CA GLN A 742 40.59 15.05 -24.29
C GLN A 742 40.78 14.02 -25.42
N GLY A 743 40.33 14.35 -26.64
CA GLY A 743 40.57 13.51 -27.82
C GLY A 743 42.05 13.44 -28.24
N LEU A 744 42.79 14.54 -28.13
CA LEU A 744 44.22 14.64 -28.46
C LEU A 744 45.11 14.01 -27.39
N ASP A 745 44.69 14.01 -26.12
CA ASP A 745 45.37 13.29 -25.04
C ASP A 745 45.36 11.76 -25.31
N LEU A 746 44.34 11.25 -26.00
CA LEU A 746 44.26 9.85 -26.45
C LEU A 746 45.03 9.60 -27.75
N ASN A 747 44.98 10.53 -28.69
CA ASN A 747 45.72 10.45 -29.96
C ASN A 747 46.15 11.85 -30.40
N SER A 748 47.41 12.18 -30.13
CA SER A 748 47.98 13.51 -30.39
C SER A 748 48.06 13.87 -31.88
N ARG A 749 47.99 12.88 -32.77
CA ARG A 749 48.03 13.06 -34.24
C ARG A 749 46.65 12.92 -34.89
N ASN A 750 45.56 13.08 -34.13
CA ASN A 750 44.22 13.05 -34.71
C ASN A 750 43.93 14.33 -35.52
N GLU A 751 43.97 14.21 -36.85
CA GLU A 751 43.70 15.28 -37.82
C GLU A 751 42.37 16.00 -37.55
N LYS A 752 41.30 15.25 -37.26
CA LYS A 752 39.94 15.81 -37.12
C LYS A 752 39.78 16.58 -35.81
N CYS A 753 40.41 16.14 -34.72
CA CYS A 753 40.41 16.88 -33.45
C CYS A 753 41.21 18.19 -33.58
N LEU A 754 42.39 18.17 -34.20
CA LEU A 754 43.19 19.37 -34.46
C LEU A 754 42.46 20.37 -35.36
N TYR A 755 41.83 19.87 -36.42
CA TYR A 755 41.04 20.72 -37.31
C TYR A 755 39.87 21.38 -36.57
N ARG A 756 39.09 20.61 -35.80
CA ARG A 756 37.97 21.12 -35.00
C ARG A 756 38.42 22.09 -33.90
N LYS A 757 39.61 21.88 -33.31
CA LYS A 757 40.25 22.79 -32.36
C LYS A 757 40.56 24.14 -33.01
N GLY A 758 41.11 24.13 -34.23
CA GLY A 758 41.34 25.34 -35.03
C GLY A 758 40.04 26.09 -35.36
N GLU A 759 38.96 25.36 -35.70
CA GLU A 759 37.64 25.98 -35.91
C GLU A 759 37.06 26.60 -34.64
N ALA A 760 37.27 26.01 -33.47
CA ALA A 760 36.83 26.58 -32.20
C ALA A 760 37.58 27.89 -31.86
N TYR A 761 38.90 27.95 -32.11
CA TYR A 761 39.66 29.20 -31.95
C TYR A 761 39.22 30.29 -32.92
N LEU A 762 38.87 29.92 -34.17
CA LEU A 762 38.27 30.87 -35.11
C LEU A 762 36.96 31.46 -34.57
N LEU A 763 36.13 30.66 -33.88
CA LEU A 763 34.90 31.16 -33.24
C LEU A 763 35.19 32.09 -32.05
N LEU A 764 36.32 31.89 -31.35
CA LEU A 764 36.78 32.78 -30.27
C LEU A 764 37.46 34.05 -30.79
N GLY A 765 37.76 34.14 -32.09
CA GLY A 765 38.52 35.25 -32.68
C GLY A 765 40.03 35.15 -32.47
N ASP A 766 40.52 34.03 -31.92
CA ASP A 766 41.95 33.78 -31.74
C ASP A 766 42.54 33.20 -33.02
N HIS A 767 42.90 34.11 -33.93
CA HIS A 767 43.43 33.73 -35.24
C HIS A 767 44.85 33.15 -35.18
N GLU A 768 45.63 33.49 -34.15
CA GLU A 768 47.01 32.98 -34.00
C GLU A 768 46.99 31.49 -33.62
N GLU A 769 46.27 31.13 -32.56
CA GLU A 769 46.12 29.74 -32.13
C GLU A 769 45.39 28.89 -33.17
N ALA A 770 44.41 29.45 -33.86
CA ALA A 770 43.77 28.79 -35.00
C ALA A 770 44.77 28.46 -36.12
N SER A 771 45.66 29.40 -36.44
CA SER A 771 46.67 29.21 -37.49
C SER A 771 47.66 28.09 -37.13
N ASN A 772 48.09 28.03 -35.87
CA ASN A 772 48.96 26.96 -35.36
C ASN A 772 48.28 25.59 -35.50
N CYS A 773 47.02 25.48 -35.09
CA CYS A 773 46.25 24.24 -35.23
C CYS A 773 46.14 23.79 -36.69
N PHE A 774 45.88 24.68 -37.64
CA PHE A 774 45.79 24.32 -39.06
C PHE A 774 47.15 23.95 -39.68
N GLN A 775 48.25 24.55 -39.21
CA GLN A 775 49.60 24.13 -39.61
C GLN A 775 49.90 22.71 -39.13
N GLU A 776 49.54 22.38 -37.88
CA GLU A 776 49.67 21.02 -37.36
C GLU A 776 48.84 20.03 -38.18
N VAL A 777 47.60 20.38 -38.56
CA VAL A 777 46.78 19.55 -39.48
C VAL A 777 47.51 19.30 -40.80
N LEU A 778 48.09 20.33 -41.41
CA LEU A 778 48.81 20.20 -42.68
C LEU A 778 50.13 19.42 -42.55
N SER A 779 50.75 19.40 -41.36
CA SER A 779 51.91 18.54 -41.09
C SER A 779 51.54 17.05 -41.10
N ILE A 780 50.29 16.72 -40.75
CA ILE A 780 49.77 15.34 -40.74
C ILE A 780 49.21 14.98 -42.12
N ASN A 781 48.39 15.86 -42.69
CA ASN A 781 47.76 15.68 -43.99
C ASN A 781 47.96 16.93 -44.88
N PRO A 782 49.06 16.98 -45.65
CA PRO A 782 49.35 18.12 -46.54
C PRO A 782 48.32 18.36 -47.64
N LYS A 783 47.44 17.39 -47.92
CA LYS A 783 46.43 17.46 -48.98
C LYS A 783 45.08 18.02 -48.50
N ASN A 784 44.95 18.38 -47.22
CA ASN A 784 43.71 18.90 -46.68
C ASN A 784 43.43 20.34 -47.20
N VAL A 785 42.62 20.42 -48.26
CA VAL A 785 42.27 21.69 -48.94
C VAL A 785 41.56 22.66 -47.99
N GLU A 786 40.69 22.16 -47.12
CA GLU A 786 39.94 23.00 -46.18
C GLU A 786 40.86 23.66 -45.15
N ALA A 787 41.84 22.92 -44.63
CA ALA A 787 42.84 23.45 -43.70
C ALA A 787 43.71 24.54 -44.34
N VAL A 788 44.12 24.37 -45.61
CA VAL A 788 44.86 25.39 -46.36
C VAL A 788 44.03 26.68 -46.50
N GLN A 789 42.75 26.57 -46.85
CA GLN A 789 41.86 27.73 -47.00
C GLN A 789 41.67 28.46 -45.67
N LYS A 790 41.42 27.73 -44.58
CA LYS A 790 41.26 28.31 -43.23
C LYS A 790 42.55 28.93 -42.71
N LEU A 791 43.70 28.33 -42.96
CA LEU A 791 45.01 28.88 -42.60
C LEU A 791 45.26 30.22 -43.31
N LYS A 792 44.99 30.28 -44.62
CA LYS A 792 45.12 31.52 -45.39
C LYS A 792 44.20 32.62 -44.84
N LEU A 793 42.96 32.27 -44.51
CA LEU A 793 42.01 33.20 -43.87
C LEU A 793 42.55 33.75 -42.54
N CYS A 794 43.15 32.90 -41.70
CA CYS A 794 43.76 33.35 -40.44
C CYS A 794 44.91 34.34 -40.72
N GLN A 795 45.83 33.98 -41.61
CA GLN A 795 46.99 34.80 -41.97
C GLN A 795 46.60 36.16 -42.56
N ASP A 796 45.60 36.18 -43.44
CA ASP A 796 45.06 37.42 -44.02
C ASP A 796 44.45 38.32 -42.94
N THR A 797 43.78 37.73 -41.95
CA THR A 797 43.12 38.46 -40.86
C THR A 797 44.14 39.01 -39.87
N ILE A 798 45.14 38.22 -39.46
CA ILE A 798 46.27 38.66 -38.63
C ILE A 798 47.02 39.81 -39.32
N SER A 799 47.31 39.67 -40.61
CA SER A 799 48.01 40.71 -41.39
C SER A 799 47.21 42.01 -41.45
N LYS A 800 45.88 41.94 -41.62
CA LYS A 800 45.00 43.12 -41.59
C LYS A 800 44.94 43.76 -40.21
N ALA A 801 44.86 42.96 -39.14
CA ALA A 801 44.87 43.45 -37.76
C ALA A 801 46.18 44.22 -37.45
N LEU A 802 47.34 43.62 -37.76
CA LEU A 802 48.65 44.27 -37.61
C LEU A 802 48.77 45.57 -38.43
N GLN A 803 48.19 45.63 -39.63
CA GLN A 803 48.15 46.86 -40.44
C GLN A 803 47.26 47.94 -39.81
N GLN A 804 46.10 47.58 -39.27
CA GLN A 804 45.22 48.51 -38.57
C GLN A 804 45.85 49.02 -37.28
N GLU A 805 46.49 48.15 -36.51
CA GLU A 805 47.20 48.49 -35.29
C GLU A 805 48.36 49.46 -35.58
N LYS A 806 49.17 49.19 -36.61
CA LYS A 806 50.18 50.14 -37.09
C LYS A 806 49.59 51.52 -37.45
N LYS A 807 48.44 51.56 -38.13
CA LYS A 807 47.75 52.82 -38.45
C LYS A 807 47.22 53.53 -37.20
N MET A 808 46.67 52.79 -36.24
CA MET A 808 46.19 53.34 -34.97
C MET A 808 47.34 53.92 -34.14
N PHE A 809 48.46 53.20 -34.00
CA PHE A 809 49.67 53.72 -33.36
C PHE A 809 50.24 54.93 -34.08
N GLN A 810 50.32 54.92 -35.41
CA GLN A 810 50.77 56.08 -36.19
C GLN A 810 49.87 57.30 -35.95
N ASN A 811 48.54 57.11 -35.87
CA ASN A 811 47.60 58.20 -35.59
C ASN A 811 47.68 58.69 -34.13
N ALA A 812 47.89 57.78 -33.16
CA ALA A 812 48.09 58.13 -31.76
C ALA A 812 49.40 58.91 -31.54
N PHE A 813 50.51 58.48 -32.17
CA PHE A 813 51.79 59.20 -32.15
C PHE A 813 51.69 60.59 -32.80
N LYS A 814 50.91 60.73 -33.89
CA LYS A 814 50.64 62.04 -34.50
C LYS A 814 49.86 62.97 -33.57
N ARG A 815 48.88 62.45 -32.83
CA ARG A 815 48.12 63.24 -31.83
C ARG A 815 48.98 63.67 -30.65
N LEU A 816 49.86 62.78 -30.17
CA LEU A 816 50.80 63.10 -29.08
C LEU A 816 51.80 64.19 -29.46
N ARG A 817 52.41 64.12 -30.67
CA ARG A 817 53.24 65.23 -31.18
C ARG A 817 52.45 66.53 -31.35
N GLY A 818 51.21 66.45 -31.85
CA GLY A 818 50.34 67.62 -31.97
C GLY A 818 49.98 68.26 -30.62
N MET A 819 50.00 67.50 -29.51
CA MET A 819 49.80 68.02 -28.16
C MET A 819 51.09 68.61 -27.56
N GLU A 820 52.27 68.08 -27.90
CA GLU A 820 53.58 68.68 -27.56
C GLU A 820 53.84 69.99 -28.33
N ASP A 821 53.44 70.08 -29.60
CA ASP A 821 53.52 71.30 -30.41
C ASP A 821 52.51 72.38 -29.95
N ALA A 822 51.35 71.96 -29.38
CA ALA A 822 50.35 72.86 -28.80
C ALA A 822 50.73 73.39 -27.41
N SER A 823 51.46 72.61 -26.59
CA SER A 823 51.98 73.07 -25.29
C SER A 823 53.24 73.94 -25.43
N GLY A 824 54.03 73.75 -26.51
CA GLY A 824 55.17 74.61 -26.84
C GLY A 824 54.82 75.97 -27.49
N SER A 825 53.59 76.13 -27.99
CA SER A 825 53.13 77.38 -28.65
C SER A 825 52.38 78.35 -27.74
N ASN A 826 52.02 77.95 -26.50
CA ASN A 826 51.38 78.83 -25.51
C ASN A 826 52.35 79.63 -24.62
N VAL A 827 53.67 79.42 -24.72
CA VAL A 827 54.66 80.17 -23.89
C VAL A 827 55.09 81.51 -24.52
N LYS A 828 54.52 81.92 -25.67
CA LYS A 828 54.88 83.19 -26.33
C LYS A 828 53.76 84.23 -26.47
N LYS A 829 52.60 84.04 -25.82
CA LYS A 829 51.49 85.01 -25.91
C LYS A 829 50.88 85.50 -24.59
N GLU A 830 51.38 85.07 -23.43
CA GLU A 830 50.86 85.49 -22.11
C GLU A 830 51.89 86.31 -21.30
N ASN A 831 52.53 87.30 -21.92
CA ASN A 831 53.44 88.22 -21.21
C ASN A 831 53.13 89.71 -21.46
N GLU A 832 51.89 90.06 -21.83
CA GLU A 832 51.51 91.48 -21.98
C GLU A 832 50.31 91.95 -21.16
N ASP A 833 49.53 91.09 -20.50
CA ASP A 833 48.40 91.56 -19.69
C ASP A 833 48.43 90.99 -18.27
N GLU A 834 48.26 91.87 -17.29
CA GLU A 834 48.05 91.64 -15.85
C GLU A 834 49.29 91.59 -14.94
N ALA A 835 49.98 92.73 -14.87
CA ALA A 835 50.21 93.32 -13.55
C ALA A 835 48.89 93.94 -13.08
N ILE A 836 48.34 93.54 -11.92
CA ILE A 836 47.58 94.37 -10.96
C ILE A 836 47.04 93.51 -9.77
N THR A 837 47.52 93.86 -8.56
CA THR A 837 46.94 93.72 -7.19
C THR A 837 46.67 92.31 -6.61
N SER A 838 47.41 91.80 -5.61
CA SER A 838 47.70 92.20 -4.20
C SER A 838 46.68 91.74 -3.15
N THR A 839 47.21 91.06 -2.11
CA THR A 839 46.69 90.88 -0.72
C THR A 839 45.39 90.10 -0.56
N THR A 840 45.28 89.07 0.29
CA THR A 840 45.80 88.81 1.65
C THR A 840 46.04 87.33 1.89
#